data_AF-A0A9D5S3W8-F1
#
_entry.id   AF-A0A9D5S3W8-F1
#
_cell.length_a   1.000
_cell.length_b   1.000
_cell.length_c   1.000
_cell.angle_alpha   90.00
_cell.angle_beta   90.00
_cell.angle_gamma   90.00
#
_symmetry.space_group_name_H-M   'P 1'
#
loop_
_entity.id
_entity.type
_entity.pdbx_description
1 polymer ?
#
loop_
_entity_poly.entity_id
_entity_poly.type
_entity_poly.pdbx_seq_one_letter_code
_entity_poly.pdbx_strand_id
1 'polypeptide(L)'
;MKRYLYILAAIAVAFSCGKDPQPVEPPVSEGRVTLEVSSESRQLEMSEDGLAGSVLFKTKGGSVVLDVLTNQDEWSYETSGEDWLEVSADDYFLTLKAEKNTADKSNSATVVIKASNDNQEVSVTLTVTQNHAGVPEISLAENEKRFKAYTELVTEIEVETNQDEWDFDCTCSWLLIEKEDNKIRLTADQNKTTYQRIAEIQIKAGEDSDWLTVRQDGTAYVRLSTQNVATDDEGDTKTLTVTSNPELDWKFETDGSDWFSVSSDGNQLSVYIQSNIGGNQRLGSLTVTVGEPDNYATAKVNIRQIGPDTEELIYEVLISEPDFRLTGAPVITTSTGGSVTVDWGDGSPEETFDSRRPVHVYKEPGRYTIEMKGTAKSLEFSDGESMSPELQSVISWGKMGCTSAADMCLGCNNLKSIPNDVAGSFASVKSFIGAFSCCESLEEIPSGLFRYATVAKNFEDCFSHSASISEIPEDLFANCVAAEDFSYTFYGTGSGYILTTSTLANFDEVRALASAGKIREIPGGLFRNCPAVKQMDYVFGATAISSIPENLFAAQSAATIFTGAFSACVNLESIPVSLMKGATTAQDIKYMFAGCESVTEIPSGIFTNCSTVTNLEYIFYKTGVRKLQKGIFEGLSGVKTIGAVFQGCTSLSEIEPGVFDGLTAAKSFRYCFSDCTSLRQIPSDLFRGLTAAYEFTYTFENTALESVPEDLFAEARDYSSADFTYMFADCANLKTVPAGLFNTFTKVTSPGFKNLFYGSGIETIPAGLFAKNTAVSTGFEEVFSNCTSLKTIEGPIFPESTSVSSLAYAFENCTSLEAIPEGLFDSIAGSKTKFTATFVSCTSLKSLPAGLFAKNSLTTNFSGTFCGCSSLEEIPSDLMPVDSKATSVKEMFAECSSLKSVPSGLFATTPAVTSFEGTFAECTALETIPEDLFSAIGTKTSSITFSECFMNCPALRSLPAGLFDTVRRISYIDSCFEGCSSLTGESPYTIITDAEGAEKKVHLYERERGDDFPNAPVSASAHAGCFAGCTGLTDYNEMPSDWK
;
A
#
# COMPACT_ATOMS: atom_id res chain seq x y z
N MET A 1 27.90 13.25 40.06
CA MET A 1 27.02 12.17 39.58
C MET A 1 25.62 12.39 40.19
N LYS A 2 24.66 12.94 39.44
CA LYS A 2 23.24 13.02 39.83
C LYS A 2 22.45 12.23 38.77
N ARG A 3 21.77 11.17 39.18
CA ARG A 3 20.82 10.40 38.35
C ARG A 3 19.41 10.92 38.64
N TYR A 4 18.66 11.30 37.61
CA TYR A 4 17.20 11.19 37.64
C TYR A 4 16.70 10.81 36.24
N LEU A 5 15.90 9.74 36.21
CA LEU A 5 15.18 9.23 35.05
C LEU A 5 13.70 9.63 35.21
N TYR A 6 13.13 10.12 34.10
CA TYR A 6 11.73 10.52 33.90
C TYR A 6 10.77 9.34 33.79
N ILE A 7 9.48 9.54 34.11
CA ILE A 7 8.35 9.04 33.29
C ILE A 7 7.22 10.10 33.22
N LEU A 8 6.77 10.30 31.98
CA LEU A 8 5.74 11.22 31.42
C LEU A 8 4.30 10.71 31.55
N ALA A 9 3.33 11.65 31.48
CA ALA A 9 2.18 11.71 30.54
C ALA A 9 0.93 12.34 31.19
N ALA A 10 0.02 13.08 30.54
CA ALA A 10 -0.07 13.85 29.29
C ALA A 10 -1.47 14.55 29.24
N ILE A 11 -1.63 15.53 28.33
CA ILE A 11 -2.87 16.06 27.69
C ILE A 11 -3.60 17.29 28.32
N ALA A 12 -3.33 18.48 27.73
CA ALA A 12 -4.22 19.40 26.96
C ALA A 12 -5.69 19.64 27.42
N VAL A 13 -6.37 20.80 27.37
CA VAL A 13 -6.28 22.12 26.68
C VAL A 13 -7.30 23.08 27.35
N ALA A 14 -7.02 24.40 27.45
CA ALA A 14 -7.93 25.53 27.08
C ALA A 14 -7.70 26.86 27.85
N PHE A 15 -7.36 27.91 27.10
CA PHE A 15 -7.56 29.36 27.29
C PHE A 15 -7.89 29.95 28.68
N SER A 16 -7.05 30.87 29.19
CA SER A 16 -7.33 32.32 29.19
C SER A 16 -6.27 33.13 29.97
N CYS A 17 -6.14 34.38 29.56
CA CYS A 17 -5.16 35.38 30.00
C CYS A 17 -5.36 35.81 31.47
N GLY A 18 -4.29 35.87 32.27
CA GLY A 18 -4.26 36.74 33.46
C GLY A 18 -3.39 36.29 34.65
N LYS A 19 -2.25 36.98 34.80
CA LYS A 19 -1.48 37.27 36.03
C LYS A 19 -0.96 36.11 36.90
N ASP A 20 0.36 36.13 37.12
CA ASP A 20 1.10 35.34 38.12
C ASP A 20 0.34 35.12 39.44
N PRO A 21 0.30 33.86 39.90
CA PRO A 21 0.43 33.53 41.30
C PRO A 21 1.54 32.50 41.54
N GLN A 22 2.26 32.71 42.64
CA GLN A 22 3.24 31.79 43.23
C GLN A 22 2.66 30.36 43.38
N PRO A 23 3.45 29.29 43.18
CA PRO A 23 2.97 27.94 43.41
C PRO A 23 2.74 27.67 44.91
N VAL A 24 1.51 27.26 45.20
CA VAL A 24 1.08 26.62 46.45
C VAL A 24 1.49 25.14 46.38
N GLU A 25 2.08 24.62 47.46
CA GLU A 25 2.47 23.22 47.59
C GLU A 25 1.25 22.25 47.56
N PRO A 26 1.34 21.08 46.90
CA PRO A 26 0.34 20.01 47.01
C PRO A 26 0.57 19.11 48.25
N PRO A 27 -0.46 18.37 48.71
CA PRO A 27 -0.42 17.62 49.98
C PRO A 27 0.37 16.31 49.87
N VAL A 28 1.13 16.00 50.93
CA VAL A 28 1.98 14.81 51.07
C VAL A 28 1.14 13.54 51.24
N SER A 29 1.38 12.52 50.41
CA SER A 29 0.98 11.14 50.69
C SER A 29 1.86 10.59 51.82
N GLU A 30 1.29 10.05 52.89
CA GLU A 30 2.02 9.44 54.02
C GLU A 30 2.96 8.32 53.52
N GLY A 31 4.23 8.67 53.33
CA GLY A 31 5.29 7.78 52.90
C GLY A 31 5.88 7.01 54.08
N ARG A 32 6.23 5.74 53.84
CA ARG A 32 6.96 4.89 54.78
C ARG A 32 8.26 5.58 55.21
N VAL A 33 8.59 5.56 56.50
CA VAL A 33 9.87 6.10 57.01
C VAL A 33 11.02 5.27 56.45
N THR A 34 12.02 5.92 55.86
CA THR A 34 13.26 5.30 55.38
C THR A 34 14.44 5.85 56.17
N LEU A 35 15.38 4.98 56.54
CA LEU A 35 16.63 5.36 57.20
C LEU A 35 17.73 4.47 56.64
N GLU A 36 18.77 5.09 56.08
CA GLU A 36 19.95 4.43 55.55
C GLU A 36 21.20 5.09 56.15
N VAL A 37 22.19 4.27 56.49
CA VAL A 37 23.46 4.71 57.06
C VAL A 37 24.60 4.18 56.21
N SER A 38 25.44 5.08 55.72
CA SER A 38 26.62 4.75 54.91
C SER A 38 27.85 5.51 55.38
N SER A 39 29.03 5.16 54.85
CA SER A 39 30.28 5.86 55.13
C SER A 39 31.29 5.59 54.03
N GLU A 40 32.08 6.59 53.66
CA GLU A 40 33.25 6.41 52.80
C GLU A 40 34.41 5.68 53.52
N SER A 41 34.42 5.69 54.86
CA SER A 41 35.35 4.89 55.65
C SER A 41 34.99 3.41 55.60
N ARG A 42 35.97 2.56 55.27
CA ARG A 42 35.88 1.09 55.31
C ARG A 42 35.72 0.51 56.72
N GLN A 43 35.70 1.35 57.76
CA GLN A 43 35.52 0.91 59.16
C GLN A 43 34.07 0.62 59.54
N LEU A 44 33.10 1.06 58.72
CA LEU A 44 31.68 0.71 58.89
C LEU A 44 31.37 -0.56 58.09
N GLU A 45 30.93 -1.60 58.78
CA GLU A 45 30.35 -2.79 58.16
C GLU A 45 28.86 -2.87 58.48
N MET A 46 28.00 -2.86 57.46
CA MET A 46 26.55 -2.97 57.60
C MET A 46 26.07 -4.39 57.28
N SER A 47 25.00 -4.84 57.96
CA SER A 47 24.30 -6.08 57.64
C SER A 47 23.56 -5.98 56.30
N GLU A 48 23.25 -7.13 55.67
CA GLU A 48 22.54 -7.17 54.37
C GLU A 48 21.18 -6.45 54.38
N ASP A 49 20.51 -6.37 55.52
CA ASP A 49 19.23 -5.67 55.68
C ASP A 49 19.37 -4.17 55.98
N GLY A 50 20.61 -3.68 56.19
CA GLY A 50 20.92 -2.28 56.48
C GLY A 50 20.47 -1.79 57.87
N LEU A 51 19.96 -2.67 58.74
CA LEU A 51 19.39 -2.29 60.04
C LEU A 51 20.37 -2.48 61.21
N ALA A 52 21.51 -3.12 60.99
CA ALA A 52 22.58 -3.23 61.97
C ALA A 52 23.94 -3.01 61.30
N GLY A 53 24.92 -2.59 62.09
CA GLY A 53 26.28 -2.49 61.62
C GLY A 53 27.29 -2.49 62.76
N SER A 54 28.56 -2.48 62.41
CA SER A 54 29.65 -2.34 63.37
C SER A 54 30.68 -1.34 62.91
N VAL A 55 31.23 -0.60 63.87
CA VAL A 55 32.38 0.27 63.67
C VAL A 55 33.49 -0.17 64.63
N LEU A 56 34.66 -0.49 64.08
CA LEU A 56 35.83 -0.87 64.87
C LEU A 56 36.88 0.23 64.86
N PHE A 57 37.09 0.88 66.01
CA PHE A 57 38.21 1.77 66.25
C PHE A 57 39.46 0.97 66.66
N LYS A 58 40.59 1.32 66.07
CA LYS A 58 41.90 0.86 66.52
C LYS A 58 42.25 1.49 67.88
N THR A 59 43.27 0.96 68.55
CA THR A 59 43.70 1.35 69.89
C THR A 59 44.01 2.86 69.98
N LYS A 60 44.55 3.46 68.91
CA LYS A 60 44.85 4.91 68.86
C LYS A 60 43.59 5.79 68.93
N GLY A 61 42.41 5.23 68.70
CA GLY A 61 41.19 6.00 68.49
C GLY A 61 41.14 6.58 67.08
N GLY A 62 40.27 7.55 66.86
CA GLY A 62 40.05 8.15 65.55
C GLY A 62 38.63 8.69 65.42
N SER A 63 38.25 9.08 64.21
CA SER A 63 36.92 9.58 63.89
C SER A 63 36.37 8.87 62.66
N VAL A 64 35.11 8.43 62.73
CA VAL A 64 34.34 7.89 61.60
C VAL A 64 33.13 8.78 61.41
N VAL A 65 32.92 9.27 60.20
CA VAL A 65 31.74 10.06 59.83
C VAL A 65 30.81 9.16 59.04
N LEU A 66 29.54 9.12 59.45
CA LEU A 66 28.49 8.33 58.84
C LEU A 66 27.50 9.27 58.17
N ASP A 67 27.13 8.98 56.92
CA ASP A 67 26.02 9.65 56.25
C ASP A 67 24.71 9.05 56.76
N VAL A 68 23.80 9.91 57.21
CA VAL A 68 22.47 9.50 57.67
C VAL A 68 21.45 10.05 56.68
N LEU A 69 20.86 9.15 55.90
CA LEU A 69 19.89 9.48 54.86
C LEU A 69 18.50 9.03 55.31
N THR A 70 17.62 9.99 55.52
CA THR A 70 16.21 9.72 55.84
C THR A 70 15.29 10.65 55.06
N ASN A 71 14.03 10.23 54.91
CA ASN A 71 12.96 11.04 54.36
C ASN A 71 12.17 11.80 55.45
N GLN A 72 12.68 11.85 56.69
CA GLN A 72 12.10 12.60 57.80
C GLN A 72 12.86 13.91 58.04
N ASP A 73 12.15 14.93 58.51
CA ASP A 73 12.73 16.26 58.77
C ASP A 73 13.72 16.27 59.95
N GLU A 74 13.57 15.32 60.88
CA GLU A 74 14.46 15.15 62.04
C GLU A 74 14.76 13.65 62.28
N TRP A 75 15.98 13.37 62.72
CA TRP A 75 16.42 12.07 63.20
C TRP A 75 17.18 12.22 64.52
N SER A 76 17.33 11.12 65.27
CA SER A 76 17.98 11.13 66.58
C SER A 76 18.90 9.93 66.75
N TYR A 77 19.74 9.96 67.78
CA TYR A 77 20.57 8.82 68.14
C TYR A 77 20.62 8.63 69.66
N GLU A 78 20.80 7.38 70.07
CA GLU A 78 21.03 6.98 71.46
C GLU A 78 22.33 6.19 71.55
N THR A 79 23.14 6.43 72.59
CA THR A 79 24.42 5.72 72.78
C THR A 79 24.48 5.00 74.13
N SER A 80 25.31 3.96 74.23
CA SER A 80 25.60 3.28 75.50
C SER A 80 27.11 3.21 75.75
N GLY A 81 27.58 3.65 76.93
CA GLY A 81 29.00 3.57 77.31
C GLY A 81 29.80 4.87 77.07
N GLU A 82 29.25 6.00 77.52
CA GLU A 82 29.63 7.37 77.14
C GLU A 82 31.02 7.87 77.58
N ASP A 83 31.77 7.13 78.41
CA ASP A 83 33.03 7.65 78.96
C ASP A 83 34.21 7.61 77.96
N TRP A 84 34.10 6.85 76.86
CA TRP A 84 35.21 6.62 75.92
C TRP A 84 34.89 6.93 74.44
N LEU A 85 33.61 7.01 74.08
CA LEU A 85 33.14 7.26 72.70
C LEU A 85 32.35 8.58 72.66
N GLU A 86 32.94 9.59 72.04
CA GLU A 86 32.30 10.87 71.72
C GLU A 86 31.45 10.70 70.46
N VAL A 87 30.16 11.06 70.52
CA VAL A 87 29.25 11.01 69.37
C VAL A 87 28.59 12.37 69.18
N SER A 88 28.73 12.94 68.00
CA SER A 88 28.14 14.23 67.61
C SER A 88 27.45 14.11 66.26
N ALA A 89 26.27 14.70 66.12
CA ALA A 89 25.51 14.75 64.87
C ALA A 89 25.34 16.17 64.33
N ASP A 90 25.20 16.29 63.02
CA ASP A 90 24.56 17.42 62.35
C ASP A 90 23.37 16.93 61.50
N ASP A 91 22.81 17.79 60.65
CA ASP A 91 21.59 17.49 59.89
C ASP A 91 21.71 16.24 59.00
N TYR A 92 22.92 15.90 58.51
CA TYR A 92 23.13 14.82 57.55
C TYR A 92 24.18 13.78 57.99
N PHE A 93 25.00 14.09 58.99
CA PHE A 93 26.12 13.25 59.37
C PHE A 93 26.13 12.91 60.87
N LEU A 94 26.47 11.66 61.19
CA LEU A 94 26.80 11.23 62.54
C LEU A 94 28.31 10.97 62.65
N THR A 95 29.00 11.73 63.48
CA THR A 95 30.43 11.56 63.74
C THR A 95 30.63 10.77 65.03
N LEU A 96 31.28 9.61 64.90
CA LEU A 96 31.76 8.79 66.01
C LEU A 96 33.24 9.06 66.22
N LYS A 97 33.66 9.32 67.45
CA LYS A 97 35.05 9.62 67.77
C LYS A 97 35.48 8.95 69.07
N ALA A 98 36.55 8.18 68.99
CA ALA A 98 37.16 7.54 70.14
C ALA A 98 38.55 8.12 70.40
N GLU A 99 38.88 8.39 71.66
CA GLU A 99 40.26 8.70 72.04
C GLU A 99 41.10 7.44 72.18
N LYS A 100 42.42 7.58 72.34
CA LYS A 100 43.33 6.44 72.48
C LYS A 100 42.98 5.57 73.70
N ASN A 101 42.68 4.30 73.47
CA ASN A 101 42.54 3.32 74.54
C ASN A 101 43.92 2.90 75.07
N THR A 102 44.18 3.17 76.36
CA THR A 102 45.44 2.77 77.02
C THR A 102 45.27 1.58 77.98
N ALA A 103 44.04 1.07 78.12
CA ALA A 103 43.72 -0.06 78.98
C ALA A 103 43.96 -1.40 78.26
N ASP A 104 44.16 -2.47 79.03
CA ASP A 104 44.36 -3.85 78.58
C ASP A 104 43.04 -4.60 78.28
N LYS A 105 41.93 -3.86 78.13
CA LYS A 105 40.60 -4.39 77.78
C LYS A 105 39.93 -3.54 76.69
N SER A 106 39.20 -4.19 75.78
CA SER A 106 38.54 -3.51 74.67
C SER A 106 37.33 -2.74 75.17
N ASN A 107 37.06 -1.60 74.56
CA ASN A 107 35.84 -0.85 74.82
C ASN A 107 34.75 -1.25 73.83
N SER A 108 33.49 -1.21 74.26
CA SER A 108 32.34 -1.48 73.42
C SER A 108 31.19 -0.57 73.82
N ALA A 109 30.50 -0.07 72.81
CA ALA A 109 29.37 0.82 72.88
C ALA A 109 28.37 0.42 71.79
N THR A 110 27.13 0.85 71.94
CA THR A 110 26.10 0.71 70.92
C THR A 110 25.58 2.10 70.61
N VAL A 111 25.37 2.39 69.32
CA VAL A 111 24.78 3.63 68.83
C VAL A 111 23.55 3.28 68.00
N VAL A 112 22.37 3.68 68.46
CA VAL A 112 21.09 3.42 67.79
C VAL A 112 20.62 4.70 67.14
N ILE A 113 20.57 4.74 65.82
CA ILE A 113 20.11 5.88 65.02
C ILE A 113 18.64 5.64 64.70
N LYS A 114 17.76 6.62 64.92
CA LYS A 114 16.32 6.50 64.77
C LYS A 114 15.76 7.62 63.91
N ALA A 115 14.89 7.26 62.98
CA ALA A 115 14.01 8.17 62.28
C ALA A 115 12.56 7.71 62.50
N SER A 116 11.67 8.65 62.79
CA SER A 116 10.27 8.33 63.10
C SER A 116 9.32 9.40 62.61
N ASN A 117 8.09 9.00 62.31
CA ASN A 117 6.93 9.89 62.25
C ASN A 117 5.89 9.49 63.31
N ASP A 118 4.73 10.15 63.33
CA ASP A 118 3.67 9.94 64.33
C ASP A 118 3.19 8.47 64.47
N ASN A 119 3.43 7.61 63.46
CA ASN A 119 2.91 6.25 63.39
C ASN A 119 3.96 5.13 63.18
N GLN A 120 5.22 5.46 62.86
CA GLN A 120 6.26 4.48 62.53
C GLN A 120 7.67 4.98 62.93
N GLU A 121 8.47 4.09 63.53
CA GLU A 121 9.89 4.31 63.84
C GLU A 121 10.74 3.24 63.12
N VAL A 122 11.85 3.67 62.52
CA VAL A 122 12.89 2.78 61.97
C VAL A 122 14.21 3.12 62.63
N SER A 123 14.95 2.10 63.06
CA SER A 123 16.22 2.27 63.75
C SER A 123 17.34 1.44 63.13
N VAL A 124 18.53 2.03 63.00
CA VAL A 124 19.78 1.33 62.66
C VAL A 124 20.64 1.21 63.92
N THR A 125 21.06 -0.01 64.27
CA THR A 125 21.87 -0.25 65.47
C THR A 125 23.33 -0.54 65.11
N LEU A 126 24.24 0.33 65.53
CA LEU A 126 25.68 0.17 65.34
C LEU A 126 26.36 -0.32 66.61
N THR A 127 27.10 -1.42 66.52
CA THR A 127 28.01 -1.85 67.59
C THR A 127 29.36 -1.21 67.37
N VAL A 128 29.73 -0.26 68.23
CA VAL A 128 31.01 0.44 68.15
C VAL A 128 31.97 -0.19 69.14
N THR A 129 33.09 -0.70 68.65
CA THR A 129 34.13 -1.31 69.49
C THR A 129 35.44 -0.60 69.31
N GLN A 130 36.28 -0.63 70.34
CA GLN A 130 37.65 -0.19 70.26
C GLN A 130 38.58 -1.22 70.86
N ASN A 131 39.63 -1.53 70.13
CA ASN A 131 40.67 -2.43 70.57
C ASN A 131 41.40 -1.92 71.82
N HIS A 132 42.04 -2.83 72.52
CA HIS A 132 42.79 -2.56 73.76
C HIS A 132 44.28 -2.43 73.52
N ALA A 133 44.97 -1.81 74.47
CA ALA A 133 46.40 -1.64 74.42
C ALA A 133 47.12 -3.00 74.31
N GLY A 134 47.88 -3.16 73.22
CA GLY A 134 48.65 -4.38 72.92
C GLY A 134 48.11 -5.23 71.78
N VAL A 135 46.91 -4.94 71.24
CA VAL A 135 46.40 -5.59 70.02
C VAL A 135 47.29 -5.22 68.82
N PRO A 136 47.80 -6.20 68.05
CA PRO A 136 48.52 -5.93 66.80
C PRO A 136 47.66 -5.13 65.83
N GLU A 137 48.14 -3.95 65.43
CA GLU A 137 47.37 -3.04 64.57
C GLU A 137 48.26 -2.35 63.54
N ILE A 138 47.67 -2.05 62.37
CA ILE A 138 48.26 -1.24 61.32
C ILE A 138 47.25 -0.27 60.72
N SER A 139 47.59 1.00 60.52
CA SER A 139 46.70 1.97 59.89
C SER A 139 47.44 2.88 58.94
N LEU A 140 46.73 3.33 57.91
CA LEU A 140 47.23 4.30 56.95
C LEU A 140 46.79 5.72 57.27
N ALA A 141 47.63 6.70 56.92
CA ALA A 141 47.25 8.11 56.98
C ALA A 141 46.19 8.50 55.93
N GLU A 142 46.15 7.80 54.79
CA GLU A 142 45.13 7.92 53.74
C GLU A 142 44.87 6.55 53.07
N ASN A 143 43.60 6.26 52.75
CA ASN A 143 43.17 4.96 52.21
C ASN A 143 42.88 5.00 50.70
N GLU A 144 42.98 6.18 50.08
CA GLU A 144 42.90 6.35 48.63
C GLU A 144 43.97 7.30 48.13
N LYS A 145 44.60 6.95 47.02
CA LYS A 145 45.55 7.83 46.33
C LYS A 145 45.28 7.89 44.84
N ARG A 146 45.23 9.10 44.30
CA ARG A 146 45.07 9.36 42.86
C ARG A 146 46.35 9.93 42.26
N PHE A 147 46.83 9.30 41.19
CA PHE A 147 47.96 9.74 40.37
C PHE A 147 47.48 10.34 39.05
N LYS A 148 48.17 11.37 38.56
CA LYS A 148 48.01 11.86 37.18
C LYS A 148 48.64 10.87 36.20
N ALA A 149 48.24 10.91 34.93
CA ALA A 149 48.73 10.00 33.90
C ALA A 149 50.25 10.13 33.65
N TYR A 150 50.81 11.35 33.77
CA TYR A 150 52.20 11.65 33.38
C TYR A 150 53.07 12.31 34.45
N THR A 151 52.47 13.05 35.38
CA THR A 151 53.16 13.88 36.38
C THR A 151 52.73 13.49 37.80
N GLU A 152 53.39 14.03 38.83
CA GLU A 152 53.10 13.72 40.24
C GLU A 152 53.13 12.22 40.57
N LEU A 153 53.97 11.46 39.86
CA LEU A 153 54.04 10.00 39.87
C LEU A 153 54.66 9.39 41.13
N VAL A 154 55.06 10.21 42.10
CA VAL A 154 55.67 9.74 43.35
C VAL A 154 54.96 10.36 44.53
N THR A 155 54.60 9.53 45.50
CA THR A 155 54.02 9.98 46.77
C THR A 155 54.41 9.04 47.90
N GLU A 156 54.23 9.48 49.14
CA GLU A 156 54.51 8.70 50.33
C GLU A 156 53.26 8.68 51.20
N ILE A 157 52.94 7.50 51.75
CA ILE A 157 51.84 7.32 52.70
C ILE A 157 52.42 6.78 53.98
N GLU A 158 52.12 7.44 55.09
CA GLU A 158 52.56 7.01 56.41
C GLU A 158 51.78 5.77 56.85
N VAL A 159 52.54 4.77 57.31
CA VAL A 159 52.08 3.53 57.90
C VAL A 159 52.35 3.60 59.39
N GLU A 160 51.30 3.60 60.18
CA GLU A 160 51.41 3.51 61.62
C GLU A 160 51.11 2.09 62.05
N THR A 161 52.05 1.45 62.73
CA THR A 161 51.84 0.14 63.35
C THR A 161 52.50 0.09 64.72
N ASN A 162 51.93 -0.70 65.62
CA ASN A 162 52.52 -1.04 66.91
C ASN A 162 53.30 -2.37 66.89
N GLN A 163 53.48 -2.97 65.70
CA GLN A 163 54.29 -4.16 65.49
C GLN A 163 55.69 -3.80 65.02
N ASP A 164 56.68 -4.60 65.42
CA ASP A 164 58.09 -4.41 65.04
C ASP A 164 58.32 -4.62 63.54
N GLU A 165 57.48 -5.43 62.89
CA GLU A 165 57.53 -5.72 61.45
C GLU A 165 56.14 -5.63 60.80
N TRP A 166 56.11 -5.16 59.56
CA TRP A 166 54.92 -5.05 58.70
C TRP A 166 55.32 -5.25 57.23
N ASP A 167 54.38 -5.65 56.39
CA ASP A 167 54.61 -5.91 54.96
C ASP A 167 53.42 -5.42 54.12
N PHE A 168 53.55 -5.45 52.80
CA PHE A 168 52.46 -5.15 51.87
C PHE A 168 52.35 -6.21 50.77
N ASP A 169 51.14 -6.41 50.29
CA ASP A 169 50.82 -7.32 49.19
C ASP A 169 50.08 -6.54 48.10
N CYS A 170 50.65 -6.52 46.90
CA CYS A 170 50.05 -5.89 45.74
C CYS A 170 50.54 -6.56 44.45
N THR A 171 49.61 -6.91 43.57
CA THR A 171 49.91 -7.40 42.24
C THR A 171 49.54 -6.35 41.19
N CYS A 172 50.47 -5.45 40.87
CA CYS A 172 50.32 -4.58 39.71
C CYS A 172 51.69 -4.27 39.10
N SER A 173 51.81 -4.36 37.77
CA SER A 173 53.08 -4.18 37.07
C SER A 173 53.46 -2.72 36.84
N TRP A 174 52.57 -1.76 37.17
CA TRP A 174 52.71 -0.34 36.83
C TRP A 174 52.98 0.56 38.04
N LEU A 175 52.99 0.00 39.24
CA LEU A 175 53.22 0.75 40.48
C LEU A 175 54.36 0.05 41.22
N LEU A 176 55.48 0.76 41.37
CA LEU A 176 56.57 0.35 42.24
C LEU A 176 56.24 0.81 43.67
N ILE A 177 56.28 -0.12 44.61
CA ILE A 177 56.00 0.12 46.03
C ILE A 177 57.28 -0.17 46.78
N GLU A 178 57.77 0.81 47.52
CA GLU A 178 59.00 0.71 48.31
C GLU A 178 58.68 1.00 49.77
N LYS A 179 59.18 0.16 50.67
CA LYS A 179 59.05 0.35 52.11
C LYS A 179 60.19 1.23 52.61
N GLU A 180 59.87 2.37 53.20
CA GLU A 180 60.82 3.30 53.81
C GLU A 180 60.41 3.55 55.28
N ASP A 181 61.07 2.86 56.23
CA ASP A 181 60.77 2.90 57.67
C ASP A 181 59.28 2.71 58.02
N ASN A 182 58.58 3.81 58.34
CA ASN A 182 57.16 3.87 58.67
C ASN A 182 56.31 4.44 57.53
N LYS A 183 56.77 4.32 56.28
CA LYS A 183 56.05 4.80 55.09
C LYS A 183 56.10 3.77 53.96
N ILE A 184 55.08 3.79 53.12
CA ILE A 184 55.16 3.24 51.76
C ILE A 184 55.37 4.38 50.77
N ARG A 185 56.43 4.28 49.98
CA ARG A 185 56.66 5.15 48.83
C ARG A 185 56.09 4.48 47.59
N LEU A 186 55.18 5.19 46.92
CA LEU A 186 54.55 4.73 45.69
C LEU A 186 55.14 5.50 44.51
N THR A 187 55.66 4.78 43.53
CA THR A 187 56.15 5.33 42.27
C THR A 187 55.35 4.70 41.12
N ALA A 188 54.44 5.46 40.53
CA ALA A 188 53.63 5.02 39.40
C ALA A 188 54.39 5.21 38.07
N ASP A 189 54.31 4.22 37.17
CA ASP A 189 54.69 4.42 35.78
C ASP A 189 53.72 5.41 35.10
N GLN A 190 54.12 5.98 33.97
CA GLN A 190 53.20 6.77 33.14
C GLN A 190 52.07 5.88 32.57
N ASN A 191 50.82 6.34 32.66
CA ASN A 191 49.68 5.68 32.01
C ASN A 191 49.44 6.26 30.61
N LYS A 192 49.99 5.62 29.59
CA LYS A 192 49.85 6.03 28.18
C LYS A 192 48.54 5.56 27.53
N THR A 193 47.69 4.86 28.26
CA THR A 193 46.39 4.37 27.76
C THR A 193 45.28 5.34 28.16
N THR A 194 44.18 5.37 27.42
CA THR A 194 43.03 6.25 27.72
C THR A 194 42.15 5.75 28.86
N TYR A 195 42.45 4.59 29.44
CA TYR A 195 41.67 4.00 30.53
C TYR A 195 42.31 4.31 31.88
N GLN A 196 41.50 4.66 32.88
CA GLN A 196 41.94 4.69 34.27
C GLN A 196 42.35 3.28 34.69
N ARG A 197 43.46 3.18 35.42
CA ARG A 197 43.90 1.92 36.05
C ARG A 197 43.85 2.04 37.57
N ILE A 198 43.52 0.93 38.22
CA ILE A 198 43.29 0.85 39.66
C ILE A 198 44.14 -0.30 40.20
N ALA A 199 44.79 -0.09 41.34
CA ALA A 199 45.48 -1.11 42.12
C ALA A 199 44.97 -1.03 43.57
N GLU A 200 44.79 -2.18 44.20
CA GLU A 200 44.51 -2.26 45.64
C GLU A 200 45.71 -2.88 46.33
N ILE A 201 46.25 -2.16 47.32
CA ILE A 201 47.41 -2.58 48.10
C ILE A 201 46.91 -2.96 49.48
N GLN A 202 47.17 -4.20 49.89
CA GLN A 202 46.91 -4.64 51.25
C GLN A 202 48.17 -4.47 52.09
N ILE A 203 48.11 -3.73 53.18
CA ILE A 203 49.23 -3.60 54.13
C ILE A 203 48.92 -4.41 55.38
N LYS A 204 49.87 -5.22 55.85
CA LYS A 204 49.69 -6.22 56.91
C LYS A 204 50.73 -6.06 58.00
N ALA A 205 50.31 -6.14 59.26
CA ALA A 205 51.22 -6.28 60.40
C ALA A 205 50.65 -7.31 61.37
N GLY A 206 51.30 -8.48 61.46
CA GLY A 206 50.72 -9.62 62.19
C GLY A 206 49.44 -10.12 61.52
N GLU A 207 48.35 -10.18 62.29
CA GLU A 207 47.02 -10.61 61.82
C GLU A 207 46.12 -9.46 61.35
N ASP A 208 46.51 -8.21 61.55
CA ASP A 208 45.73 -7.03 61.12
C ASP A 208 46.16 -6.55 59.72
N SER A 209 45.22 -5.96 58.99
CA SER A 209 45.49 -5.40 57.66
C SER A 209 44.68 -4.14 57.38
N ASP A 210 45.20 -3.29 56.49
CA ASP A 210 44.52 -2.13 55.95
C ASP A 210 44.68 -2.06 54.42
N TRP A 211 43.83 -1.30 53.74
CA TRP A 211 43.79 -1.25 52.28
C TRP A 211 43.95 0.16 51.73
N LEU A 212 44.84 0.28 50.74
CA LEU A 212 45.01 1.49 49.96
C LEU A 212 44.53 1.25 48.52
N THR A 213 43.55 2.02 48.08
CA THR A 213 43.16 2.07 46.66
C THR A 213 43.99 3.12 45.94
N VAL A 214 44.77 2.69 44.95
CA VAL A 214 45.56 3.59 44.10
C VAL A 214 44.94 3.66 42.71
N ARG A 215 44.48 4.85 42.32
CA ARG A 215 43.96 5.13 40.98
C ARG A 215 44.97 5.94 40.21
N GLN A 216 45.11 5.66 38.91
CA GLN A 216 45.84 6.55 38.02
C GLN A 216 45.01 6.85 36.78
N ASP A 217 44.87 8.15 36.51
CA ASP A 217 44.10 8.67 35.37
C ASP A 217 44.59 8.07 34.05
N GLY A 218 43.66 7.94 33.10
CA GLY A 218 44.03 7.69 31.71
C GLY A 218 44.69 8.91 31.07
N THR A 219 45.43 8.68 29.99
CA THR A 219 45.77 9.73 29.03
C THR A 219 44.48 10.40 28.55
N ALA A 220 44.40 11.72 28.66
CA ALA A 220 43.24 12.49 28.28
C ALA A 220 42.88 12.25 26.80
N TYR A 221 41.59 12.07 26.52
CA TYR A 221 41.06 12.05 25.16
C TYR A 221 39.72 12.77 25.09
N VAL A 222 39.43 13.29 23.90
CA VAL A 222 38.14 13.87 23.55
C VAL A 222 37.73 13.39 22.16
N ARG A 223 36.47 12.97 22.02
CA ARG A 223 35.83 12.65 20.75
C ARG A 223 34.53 13.42 20.66
N LEU A 224 34.28 14.02 19.50
CA LEU A 224 33.06 14.76 19.22
C LEU A 224 32.24 13.99 18.20
N SER A 225 30.91 14.04 18.30
CA SER A 225 30.02 13.40 17.31
C SER A 225 30.11 14.05 15.92
N THR A 226 30.55 15.31 15.84
CA THR A 226 30.92 16.01 14.60
C THR A 226 32.00 17.05 14.88
N GLN A 227 32.84 17.34 13.90
CA GLN A 227 33.80 18.46 13.91
C GLN A 227 33.33 19.65 13.09
N ASN A 228 32.21 19.53 12.37
CA ASN A 228 31.65 20.58 11.54
C ASN A 228 30.19 20.80 11.92
N VAL A 229 29.85 22.03 12.27
CA VAL A 229 28.49 22.48 12.49
C VAL A 229 28.20 23.52 11.42
N ALA A 230 27.17 23.27 10.62
CA ALA A 230 26.76 24.20 9.60
C ALA A 230 25.25 24.41 9.56
N THR A 231 24.84 25.62 9.22
CA THR A 231 23.45 26.00 8.95
C THR A 231 23.41 26.89 7.73
N ASP A 232 22.22 27.00 7.13
CA ASP A 232 21.96 28.01 6.12
C ASP A 232 21.82 29.42 6.74
N ASP A 233 21.35 30.36 5.92
CA ASP A 233 21.19 31.75 6.30
C ASP A 233 20.01 32.00 7.26
N GLU A 234 19.15 31.02 7.54
CA GLU A 234 18.06 31.14 8.52
C GLU A 234 18.57 30.88 9.95
N GLY A 235 19.63 30.07 10.09
CA GLY A 235 20.21 29.70 11.38
C GLY A 235 19.39 28.62 12.10
N ASP A 236 20.01 27.91 13.03
CA ASP A 236 19.39 26.80 13.76
C ASP A 236 20.21 26.47 15.03
N THR A 237 19.70 25.58 15.89
CA THR A 237 20.45 24.95 16.97
C THR A 237 20.91 23.57 16.57
N LYS A 238 22.22 23.32 16.53
CA LYS A 238 22.79 21.99 16.31
C LYS A 238 23.35 21.41 17.60
N THR A 239 23.06 20.13 17.86
CA THR A 239 23.57 19.40 19.03
C THR A 239 24.72 18.48 18.63
N LEU A 240 25.74 18.39 19.48
CA LEU A 240 26.82 17.42 19.35
C LEU A 240 27.18 16.80 20.70
N THR A 241 27.64 15.55 20.68
CA THR A 241 28.00 14.80 21.89
C THR A 241 29.51 14.81 22.10
N VAL A 242 29.93 15.10 23.33
CA VAL A 242 31.31 15.01 23.83
C VAL A 242 31.50 13.66 24.51
N THR A 243 32.51 12.90 24.09
CA THR A 243 32.93 11.65 24.75
C THR A 243 34.37 11.79 25.20
N SER A 244 34.61 11.64 26.51
CA SER A 244 35.92 11.82 27.14
C SER A 244 36.15 10.82 28.28
N ASN A 245 37.31 10.91 28.94
CA ASN A 245 37.57 10.27 30.22
C ASN A 245 36.49 10.66 31.26
N PRO A 246 35.80 9.70 31.90
CA PRO A 246 34.81 10.01 32.94
C PRO A 246 35.43 10.62 34.21
N GLU A 247 36.73 10.41 34.43
CA GLU A 247 37.48 10.91 35.58
C GLU A 247 38.08 12.31 35.38
N LEU A 248 38.07 12.84 34.15
CA LEU A 248 38.62 14.16 33.82
C LEU A 248 37.50 15.13 33.46
N ASP A 249 37.54 16.33 34.04
CA ASP A 249 36.63 17.40 33.66
C ASP A 249 36.95 17.92 32.25
N TRP A 250 35.94 18.50 31.61
CA TRP A 250 36.08 19.13 30.31
C TRP A 250 35.39 20.49 30.28
N LYS A 251 35.91 21.37 29.44
CA LYS A 251 35.39 22.72 29.20
C LYS A 251 35.38 23.03 27.71
N PHE A 252 34.68 24.09 27.33
CA PHE A 252 34.67 24.59 25.96
C PHE A 252 34.91 26.10 25.90
N GLU A 253 35.54 26.55 24.82
CA GLU A 253 35.85 27.97 24.57
C GLU A 253 35.48 28.30 23.11
N THR A 254 34.71 29.37 22.90
CA THR A 254 34.40 29.89 21.55
C THR A 254 35.52 30.83 21.08
N ASP A 255 35.62 31.09 19.78
CA ASP A 255 36.59 32.04 19.23
C ASP A 255 36.24 33.54 19.44
N GLY A 256 35.19 33.82 20.21
CA GLY A 256 34.72 35.18 20.49
C GLY A 256 33.71 35.74 19.50
N SER A 257 33.26 34.94 18.52
CA SER A 257 32.14 35.28 17.64
C SER A 257 30.85 35.54 18.44
N ASP A 258 30.09 36.58 18.06
CA ASP A 258 28.84 37.01 18.72
C ASP A 258 27.55 36.51 18.04
N TRP A 259 27.69 35.89 16.87
CA TRP A 259 26.59 35.41 16.04
C TRP A 259 26.19 33.94 16.31
N PHE A 260 26.94 33.23 17.14
CA PHE A 260 26.54 31.95 17.69
C PHE A 260 26.79 31.89 19.20
N SER A 261 26.10 30.99 19.88
CA SER A 261 26.30 30.73 21.30
C SER A 261 26.30 29.22 21.56
N VAL A 262 26.99 28.79 22.60
CA VAL A 262 27.12 27.37 22.95
C VAL A 262 26.71 27.18 24.40
N SER A 263 25.88 26.18 24.64
CA SER A 263 25.49 25.72 25.97
C SER A 263 25.75 24.23 26.12
N SER A 264 25.98 23.76 27.34
CA SER A 264 26.21 22.34 27.64
C SER A 264 25.16 21.79 28.57
N ASP A 265 24.70 20.56 28.31
CA ASP A 265 23.92 19.76 29.24
C ASP A 265 24.52 18.34 29.31
N GLY A 266 25.09 17.99 30.47
CA GLY A 266 25.83 16.75 30.64
C GLY A 266 26.98 16.63 29.64
N ASN A 267 26.86 15.68 28.71
CA ASN A 267 27.83 15.43 27.64
C ASN A 267 27.38 15.96 26.27
N GLN A 268 26.32 16.75 26.20
CA GLN A 268 25.83 17.37 24.96
C GLN A 268 26.16 18.86 24.92
N LEU A 269 26.62 19.33 23.76
CA LEU A 269 26.80 20.74 23.44
C LEU A 269 25.72 21.16 22.43
N SER A 270 24.98 22.21 22.75
CA SER A 270 24.00 22.86 21.85
C SER A 270 24.58 24.16 21.32
N VAL A 271 24.79 24.21 20.01
CA VAL A 271 25.32 25.38 19.28
C VAL A 271 24.14 26.09 18.61
N TYR A 272 23.71 27.21 19.17
CA TYR A 272 22.69 28.08 18.59
C TYR A 272 23.33 29.09 17.64
N ILE A 273 22.94 29.07 16.36
CA ILE A 273 23.41 29.99 15.31
C ILE A 273 22.28 30.96 14.98
N GLN A 274 22.56 32.26 15.06
CA GLN A 274 21.59 33.30 14.74
C GLN A 274 21.29 33.35 13.23
N SER A 275 20.09 33.80 12.89
CA SER A 275 19.72 34.10 11.49
C SER A 275 20.63 35.15 10.85
N ASN A 276 20.85 35.03 9.54
CA ASN A 276 21.68 35.89 8.70
C ASN A 276 21.13 35.98 7.26
N ILE A 277 19.81 36.03 7.11
CA ILE A 277 19.16 35.94 5.79
C ILE A 277 19.73 36.99 4.83
N GLY A 278 20.28 36.53 3.71
CA GLY A 278 20.93 37.37 2.69
C GLY A 278 22.27 38.01 3.08
N GLY A 279 22.80 37.72 4.27
CA GLY A 279 24.12 38.15 4.72
C GLY A 279 25.24 37.21 4.26
N ASN A 280 26.46 37.73 4.17
CA ASN A 280 27.64 36.96 3.79
C ASN A 280 27.94 35.81 4.75
N GLN A 281 28.69 34.81 4.28
CA GLN A 281 29.14 33.64 5.01
C GLN A 281 29.83 34.05 6.31
N ARG A 282 29.52 33.34 7.39
CA ARG A 282 30.16 33.51 8.70
C ARG A 282 30.91 32.25 9.07
N LEU A 283 32.17 32.40 9.49
CA LEU A 283 33.02 31.31 9.95
C LEU A 283 33.41 31.57 11.40
N GLY A 284 33.32 30.52 12.20
CA GLY A 284 33.61 30.54 13.63
C GLY A 284 34.11 29.18 14.10
N SER A 285 34.47 29.09 15.37
CA SER A 285 34.95 27.85 15.96
C SER A 285 34.75 27.75 17.46
N LEU A 286 34.68 26.50 17.90
CA LEU A 286 34.55 26.09 19.29
C LEU A 286 35.64 25.07 19.58
N THR A 287 36.38 25.23 20.69
CA THR A 287 37.39 24.25 21.14
C THR A 287 36.92 23.60 22.43
N VAL A 288 36.88 22.28 22.45
CA VAL A 288 36.59 21.46 23.64
C VAL A 288 37.91 20.93 24.19
N THR A 289 38.18 21.17 25.47
CA THR A 289 39.40 20.77 26.18
C THR A 289 39.04 19.85 27.33
N VAL A 290 39.62 18.65 27.36
CA VAL A 290 39.51 17.68 28.46
C VAL A 290 40.84 17.67 29.22
N GLY A 291 40.77 17.70 30.55
CA GLY A 291 41.94 17.59 31.42
C GLY A 291 42.74 18.87 31.62
N GLU A 292 43.87 18.73 32.32
CA GLU A 292 44.76 19.82 32.76
C GLU A 292 46.04 19.87 31.92
N PRO A 293 46.82 20.96 31.89
CA PRO A 293 47.93 21.16 30.94
C PRO A 293 48.99 20.03 30.85
N ASP A 294 49.15 19.22 31.88
CA ASP A 294 50.09 18.08 31.90
C ASP A 294 49.49 16.76 31.37
N ASN A 295 48.17 16.70 31.19
CA ASN A 295 47.40 15.58 30.66
C ASN A 295 46.08 16.12 30.06
N TYR A 296 46.15 16.70 28.87
CA TYR A 296 45.00 17.27 28.18
C TYR A 296 44.84 16.78 26.75
N ALA A 297 43.60 16.84 26.26
CA ALA A 297 43.28 16.66 24.86
C ALA A 297 42.30 17.74 24.41
N THR A 298 42.45 18.20 23.17
CA THR A 298 41.58 19.21 22.57
C THR A 298 40.96 18.71 21.28
N ALA A 299 39.70 19.05 21.05
CA ALA A 299 39.04 18.91 19.75
C ALA A 299 38.41 20.23 19.34
N LYS A 300 38.51 20.57 18.06
CA LYS A 300 37.95 21.79 17.48
C LYS A 300 36.72 21.45 16.65
N VAL A 301 35.67 22.26 16.79
CA VAL A 301 34.50 22.28 15.93
C VAL A 301 34.55 23.55 15.09
N ASN A 302 34.45 23.39 13.77
CA ASN A 302 34.26 24.50 12.85
C ASN A 302 32.76 24.81 12.77
N ILE A 303 32.40 26.08 12.91
CA ILE A 303 31.03 26.57 12.83
C ILE A 303 30.94 27.43 11.56
N ARG A 304 30.07 27.04 10.63
CA ARG A 304 29.89 27.73 9.35
C ARG A 304 28.42 28.10 9.17
N GLN A 305 28.14 29.35 8.84
CA GLN A 305 26.84 29.74 8.34
C GLN A 305 26.94 30.12 6.87
N ILE A 306 26.15 29.46 6.03
CA ILE A 306 26.15 29.69 4.58
C ILE A 306 25.58 31.08 4.28
N GLY A 307 26.22 31.77 3.32
CA GLY A 307 25.79 33.06 2.80
C GLY A 307 25.93 33.13 1.27
N PRO A 308 25.40 34.18 0.62
CA PRO A 308 25.38 34.30 -0.85
C PRO A 308 26.77 34.36 -1.52
N ASP A 309 27.83 34.61 -0.77
CA ASP A 309 29.24 34.58 -1.19
C ASP A 309 29.90 33.20 -1.02
N THR A 310 29.16 32.18 -0.58
CA THR A 310 29.67 30.79 -0.54
C THR A 310 29.80 30.25 -1.96
N GLU A 311 31.00 29.85 -2.36
CA GLU A 311 31.29 29.32 -3.69
C GLU A 311 31.24 27.78 -3.70
N GLU A 312 31.45 27.15 -2.54
CA GLU A 312 31.62 25.71 -2.39
C GLU A 312 30.28 24.95 -2.34
N LEU A 313 30.19 23.87 -3.12
CA LEU A 313 29.27 22.77 -2.86
C LEU A 313 29.83 21.98 -1.67
N ILE A 314 29.03 21.84 -0.62
CA ILE A 314 29.43 21.20 0.64
C ILE A 314 28.41 20.11 0.96
N TYR A 315 28.88 18.89 1.17
CA TYR A 315 28.01 17.77 1.53
C TYR A 315 28.77 16.76 2.39
N GLU A 316 28.02 15.87 3.01
CA GLU A 316 28.56 14.90 3.94
C GLU A 316 28.27 13.47 3.48
N VAL A 317 29.30 12.63 3.58
CA VAL A 317 29.21 11.20 3.28
C VAL A 317 29.56 10.36 4.51
N LEU A 318 28.93 9.19 4.63
CA LEU A 318 29.27 8.17 5.61
C LEU A 318 29.94 6.99 4.90
N ILE A 319 31.22 6.80 5.17
CA ILE A 319 32.02 5.70 4.65
C ILE A 319 32.02 4.57 5.69
N SER A 320 31.50 3.41 5.29
CA SER A 320 31.24 2.29 6.20
C SER A 320 32.41 1.31 6.36
N GLU A 321 33.36 1.32 5.42
CA GLU A 321 34.47 0.36 5.39
C GLU A 321 35.81 1.02 5.02
N PRO A 322 36.96 0.46 5.46
CA PRO A 322 38.28 0.96 5.08
C PRO A 322 38.56 0.70 3.60
N ASP A 323 39.47 1.47 3.03
CA ASP A 323 39.84 1.42 1.60
C ASP A 323 38.64 1.60 0.63
N PHE A 324 37.55 2.21 1.10
CA PHE A 324 36.35 2.44 0.31
C PHE A 324 36.63 3.42 -0.82
N ARG A 325 36.24 3.02 -2.04
CA ARG A 325 36.38 3.86 -3.22
C ARG A 325 35.06 4.55 -3.50
N LEU A 326 35.00 5.85 -3.19
CA LEU A 326 33.87 6.69 -3.59
C LEU A 326 33.93 6.90 -5.11
N THR A 327 33.12 6.14 -5.83
CA THR A 327 32.91 6.28 -7.27
C THR A 327 31.68 7.14 -7.49
N GLY A 328 31.87 8.33 -8.05
CA GLY A 328 30.73 9.12 -8.50
C GLY A 328 30.39 10.31 -7.60
N ALA A 329 31.39 11.12 -7.24
CA ALA A 329 31.16 12.46 -6.69
C ALA A 329 30.11 13.26 -7.52
N PRO A 330 29.37 14.20 -6.89
CA PRO A 330 28.10 14.72 -7.39
C PRO A 330 28.19 15.70 -8.56
N VAL A 331 29.30 15.70 -9.28
CA VAL A 331 29.62 16.68 -10.30
C VAL A 331 30.04 15.98 -11.58
N ILE A 332 29.35 16.31 -12.68
CA ILE A 332 29.77 15.94 -14.02
C ILE A 332 30.50 17.13 -14.67
N THR A 333 31.79 16.94 -14.93
CA THR A 333 32.61 17.85 -15.74
C THR A 333 32.72 17.32 -17.18
N THR A 334 32.72 18.18 -18.19
CA THR A 334 32.91 17.78 -19.60
C THR A 334 34.13 18.47 -20.22
N SER A 335 34.66 17.91 -21.31
CA SER A 335 35.79 18.47 -22.07
C SER A 335 35.55 19.86 -22.67
N THR A 336 34.31 20.36 -22.61
CA THR A 336 33.87 21.68 -23.07
C THR A 336 33.32 22.58 -21.96
N GLY A 337 33.39 22.16 -20.68
CA GLY A 337 32.93 22.99 -19.57
C GLY A 337 33.09 22.33 -18.20
N GLY A 338 33.91 22.95 -17.35
CA GLY A 338 33.99 22.67 -15.92
C GLY A 338 35.33 22.09 -15.46
N SER A 339 35.91 22.73 -14.45
CA SER A 339 37.03 22.22 -13.65
C SER A 339 36.64 22.40 -12.20
N VAL A 340 36.82 21.36 -11.39
CA VAL A 340 36.49 21.39 -9.95
C VAL A 340 37.69 20.97 -9.13
N THR A 341 37.93 21.70 -8.06
CA THR A 341 38.87 21.34 -7.02
C THR A 341 38.09 20.81 -5.83
N VAL A 342 38.51 19.64 -5.34
CA VAL A 342 37.82 18.87 -4.30
C VAL A 342 38.73 18.74 -3.09
N ASP A 343 38.24 19.17 -1.94
CA ASP A 343 38.74 18.76 -0.62
C ASP A 343 37.88 17.59 -0.13
N TRP A 344 38.50 16.43 0.03
CA TRP A 344 37.82 15.19 0.41
C TRP A 344 37.53 15.06 1.91
N GLY A 345 38.05 15.99 2.73
CA GLY A 345 37.79 16.04 4.17
C GLY A 345 38.52 15.00 5.01
N ASP A 346 39.36 14.15 4.40
CA ASP A 346 40.18 13.15 5.11
C ASP A 346 41.62 13.62 5.40
N GLY A 347 41.95 14.87 5.04
CA GLY A 347 43.28 15.47 5.18
C GLY A 347 44.23 15.16 4.02
N SER A 348 43.77 14.47 2.97
CA SER A 348 44.51 14.36 1.72
C SER A 348 44.63 15.73 1.01
N PRO A 349 45.65 15.95 0.16
CA PRO A 349 45.77 17.19 -0.60
C PRO A 349 44.56 17.41 -1.52
N GLU A 350 44.13 18.67 -1.69
CA GLU A 350 43.08 19.03 -2.65
C GLU A 350 43.42 18.47 -4.05
N GLU A 351 42.42 17.87 -4.70
CA GLU A 351 42.55 17.29 -6.03
C GLU A 351 41.73 18.07 -7.06
N THR A 352 42.32 18.36 -8.22
CA THR A 352 41.60 19.00 -9.32
C THR A 352 41.20 17.96 -10.37
N PHE A 353 39.92 18.00 -10.75
CA PHE A 353 39.34 17.11 -11.75
C PHE A 353 38.86 17.92 -12.96
N ASP A 354 39.52 17.67 -14.09
CA ASP A 354 39.13 18.17 -15.39
C ASP A 354 38.48 17.04 -16.21
N SER A 355 37.32 17.31 -16.80
CA SER A 355 36.69 16.43 -17.81
C SER A 355 36.47 14.95 -17.38
N ARG A 356 36.36 14.68 -16.08
CA ARG A 356 36.04 13.36 -15.50
C ARG A 356 35.31 13.53 -14.17
N ARG A 357 34.45 12.57 -13.82
CA ARG A 357 33.76 12.54 -12.52
C ARG A 357 34.78 12.34 -11.39
N PRO A 358 34.74 13.14 -10.30
CA PRO A 358 35.68 12.98 -9.20
C PRO A 358 35.56 11.61 -8.52
N VAL A 359 36.70 11.06 -8.11
CA VAL A 359 36.81 9.76 -7.44
C VAL A 359 37.88 9.83 -6.36
N HIS A 360 37.66 9.15 -5.25
CA HIS A 360 38.60 9.13 -4.12
C HIS A 360 38.57 7.80 -3.38
N VAL A 361 39.62 7.50 -2.62
CA VAL A 361 39.72 6.28 -1.81
C VAL A 361 39.95 6.68 -0.36
N TYR A 362 38.93 6.50 0.48
CA TYR A 362 39.01 6.74 1.91
C TYR A 362 39.70 5.56 2.58
N LYS A 363 40.77 5.83 3.34
CA LYS A 363 41.54 4.77 4.03
C LYS A 363 40.86 4.24 5.28
N GLU A 364 40.11 5.09 5.97
CA GLU A 364 39.42 4.74 7.20
C GLU A 364 37.90 4.92 7.02
N PRO A 365 37.07 4.11 7.69
CA PRO A 365 35.64 4.40 7.83
C PRO A 365 35.44 5.69 8.61
N GLY A 366 34.41 6.45 8.27
CA GLY A 366 34.13 7.71 8.95
C GLY A 366 33.08 8.55 8.26
N ARG A 367 32.74 9.65 8.92
CA ARG A 367 31.90 10.71 8.37
C ARG A 367 32.82 11.80 7.84
N TYR A 368 32.69 12.14 6.56
CA TYR A 368 33.56 13.09 5.88
C TYR A 368 32.75 14.22 5.27
N THR A 369 33.19 15.46 5.50
CA THR A 369 32.66 16.66 4.85
C THR A 369 33.49 16.94 3.61
N ILE A 370 32.85 16.92 2.44
CA ILE A 370 33.50 17.17 1.15
C ILE A 370 33.15 18.58 0.69
N GLU A 371 34.18 19.33 0.28
CA GLU A 371 34.03 20.69 -0.27
C GLU A 371 34.50 20.74 -1.72
N MET A 372 33.67 21.26 -2.61
CA MET A 372 33.96 21.36 -4.04
C MET A 372 33.80 22.80 -4.52
N LYS A 373 34.84 23.34 -5.15
CA LYS A 373 34.84 24.68 -5.75
C LYS A 373 35.18 24.60 -7.24
N GLY A 374 34.55 25.46 -8.05
CA GLY A 374 34.79 25.53 -9.48
C GLY A 374 33.50 25.53 -10.29
N THR A 375 33.53 24.92 -11.47
CA THR A 375 32.36 24.90 -12.37
C THR A 375 32.04 23.49 -12.84
N ALA A 376 30.75 23.19 -12.96
CA ALA A 376 30.21 21.89 -13.32
C ALA A 376 29.07 22.03 -14.32
N LYS A 377 28.88 21.01 -15.17
CA LYS A 377 27.77 21.00 -16.13
C LYS A 377 26.43 20.72 -15.43
N SER A 378 26.43 19.71 -14.56
CA SER A 378 25.27 19.25 -13.78
C SER A 378 25.71 18.78 -12.40
N LEU A 379 24.77 18.85 -11.46
CA LEU A 379 24.85 18.24 -10.13
C LEU A 379 24.09 16.91 -10.19
N GLU A 380 24.78 15.79 -10.01
CA GLU A 380 24.25 14.43 -10.11
C GLU A 380 24.93 13.56 -9.05
N PHE A 381 24.31 13.41 -7.88
CA PHE A 381 24.74 12.50 -6.82
C PHE A 381 24.49 11.05 -7.25
N SER A 382 23.36 10.75 -7.88
CA SER A 382 23.10 9.44 -8.47
C SER A 382 23.96 9.20 -9.72
N ASP A 383 24.30 7.95 -10.06
CA ASP A 383 24.99 7.61 -11.31
C ASP A 383 24.13 6.80 -12.30
N GLY A 384 22.83 6.71 -12.02
CA GLY A 384 21.86 5.95 -12.83
C GLY A 384 21.97 4.43 -12.72
N GLU A 385 23.03 3.88 -12.10
CA GLU A 385 23.23 2.43 -11.92
C GLU A 385 23.43 2.02 -10.44
N SER A 386 23.76 2.96 -9.55
CA SER A 386 23.87 2.80 -8.10
C SER A 386 23.33 4.04 -7.38
N MET A 387 22.33 3.81 -6.52
CA MET A 387 21.94 4.74 -5.46
C MET A 387 23.19 5.08 -4.65
N SER A 388 23.50 6.34 -4.37
CA SER A 388 24.63 6.73 -3.49
C SER A 388 24.25 6.53 -2.03
N PRO A 389 24.46 5.34 -1.43
CA PRO A 389 24.09 5.10 -0.06
C PRO A 389 24.98 5.90 0.91
N GLU A 390 26.12 6.42 0.46
CA GLU A 390 27.04 7.16 1.31
C GLU A 390 26.53 8.57 1.61
N LEU A 391 25.72 9.19 0.74
CA LEU A 391 25.26 10.58 0.93
C LEU A 391 24.36 10.68 2.16
N GLN A 392 24.73 11.55 3.10
CA GLN A 392 23.99 11.77 4.36
C GLN A 392 23.25 13.10 4.38
N SER A 393 23.89 14.18 3.93
CA SER A 393 23.30 15.51 3.94
C SER A 393 24.01 16.42 2.95
N VAL A 394 23.26 17.36 2.37
CA VAL A 394 23.84 18.51 1.66
C VAL A 394 23.83 19.70 2.61
N ILE A 395 24.94 20.44 2.67
CA ILE A 395 25.14 21.59 3.57
C ILE A 395 25.08 22.91 2.78
N SER A 396 25.62 22.94 1.56
CA SER A 396 25.58 24.09 0.66
C SER A 396 25.56 23.61 -0.79
N TRP A 397 24.76 24.25 -1.64
CA TRP A 397 24.71 23.98 -3.08
C TRP A 397 25.84 24.69 -3.87
N GLY A 398 26.47 25.74 -3.30
CA GLY A 398 27.61 26.45 -3.90
C GLY A 398 27.34 27.17 -5.22
N LYS A 399 28.37 27.64 -5.92
CA LYS A 399 28.24 28.33 -7.23
C LYS A 399 28.87 27.54 -8.36
N MET A 400 28.44 26.29 -8.49
CA MET A 400 28.94 25.38 -9.51
C MET A 400 28.56 25.78 -10.96
N GLY A 401 27.64 26.74 -11.14
CA GLY A 401 27.24 27.23 -12.47
C GLY A 401 26.41 26.24 -13.28
N CYS A 402 25.76 25.28 -12.60
CA CYS A 402 25.01 24.21 -13.25
C CYS A 402 23.75 24.74 -13.95
N THR A 403 23.38 24.07 -15.05
CA THR A 403 22.20 24.43 -15.85
C THR A 403 21.08 23.39 -15.78
N SER A 404 21.36 22.26 -15.11
CA SER A 404 20.43 21.16 -14.88
C SER A 404 20.62 20.61 -13.47
N ALA A 405 19.50 20.28 -12.82
CA ALA A 405 19.43 19.53 -11.56
C ALA A 405 18.45 18.35 -11.69
N ALA A 406 18.23 17.86 -12.92
CA ALA A 406 17.45 16.64 -13.15
C ALA A 406 18.16 15.43 -12.49
N ASP A 407 17.38 14.60 -11.79
CA ASP A 407 17.79 13.37 -11.10
C ASP A 407 18.93 13.57 -10.07
N MET A 408 19.14 14.82 -9.63
CA MET A 408 20.30 15.24 -8.84
C MET A 408 20.54 14.36 -7.62
N CYS A 409 19.51 14.00 -6.87
CA CYS A 409 19.55 13.13 -5.70
C CYS A 409 18.59 11.92 -5.84
N LEU A 410 18.24 11.52 -7.06
CA LEU A 410 17.35 10.39 -7.30
C LEU A 410 17.82 9.13 -6.55
N GLY A 411 16.93 8.56 -5.71
CA GLY A 411 17.20 7.33 -4.96
C GLY A 411 18.27 7.44 -3.89
N CYS A 412 18.62 8.64 -3.43
CA CYS A 412 19.55 8.83 -2.32
C CYS A 412 18.89 8.48 -0.97
N ASN A 413 18.66 7.19 -0.73
CA ASN A 413 17.85 6.70 0.39
C ASN A 413 18.36 7.08 1.78
N ASN A 414 19.65 7.40 1.93
CA ASN A 414 20.27 7.80 3.19
C ASN A 414 20.40 9.33 3.35
N LEU A 415 20.00 10.11 2.34
CA LEU A 415 19.98 11.57 2.42
C LEU A 415 18.92 12.01 3.43
N LYS A 416 19.35 12.65 4.51
CA LYS A 416 18.48 13.09 5.60
C LYS A 416 18.03 14.54 5.48
N SER A 417 18.92 15.41 5.03
CA SER A 417 18.68 16.86 4.97
C SER A 417 19.35 17.50 3.76
N ILE A 418 18.70 18.54 3.25
CA ILE A 418 19.19 19.42 2.19
C ILE A 418 19.04 20.88 2.63
N PRO A 419 19.83 21.84 2.10
CA PRO A 419 19.78 23.23 2.53
C PRO A 419 18.90 24.08 1.60
N ASN A 420 18.55 25.28 2.06
CA ASN A 420 18.05 26.35 1.21
C ASN A 420 19.05 26.72 0.08
N ASP A 421 18.55 27.20 -1.07
CA ASP A 421 19.42 27.81 -2.09
C ASP A 421 19.79 29.24 -1.67
N VAL A 422 20.85 29.36 -0.86
CA VAL A 422 21.37 30.64 -0.35
C VAL A 422 22.28 31.33 -1.37
N ALA A 423 23.06 30.55 -2.13
CA ALA A 423 24.10 31.06 -3.03
C ALA A 423 23.60 31.42 -4.44
N GLY A 424 22.32 31.14 -4.74
CA GLY A 424 21.77 31.30 -6.09
C GLY A 424 22.21 30.21 -7.05
N SER A 425 22.50 29.02 -6.52
CA SER A 425 22.97 27.84 -7.24
C SER A 425 22.02 27.44 -8.36
N PHE A 426 20.72 27.65 -8.15
CA PHE A 426 19.68 27.24 -9.07
C PHE A 426 19.17 28.36 -10.00
N ALA A 427 19.80 29.54 -9.98
CA ALA A 427 19.36 30.70 -10.76
C ALA A 427 19.31 30.46 -12.29
N SER A 428 20.12 29.53 -12.81
CA SER A 428 20.16 29.16 -14.24
C SER A 428 19.57 27.79 -14.55
N VAL A 429 19.06 27.06 -13.54
CA VAL A 429 18.53 25.71 -13.71
C VAL A 429 17.12 25.76 -14.27
N LYS A 430 16.90 24.99 -15.35
CA LYS A 430 15.59 24.96 -16.05
C LYS A 430 14.71 23.77 -15.65
N SER A 431 15.29 22.74 -15.06
CA SER A 431 14.62 21.46 -14.81
C SER A 431 15.11 20.82 -13.52
N PHE A 432 14.16 20.33 -12.73
CA PHE A 432 14.31 19.58 -11.48
C PHE A 432 13.59 18.23 -11.54
N ILE A 433 13.41 17.68 -12.75
CA ILE A 433 12.80 16.37 -12.95
C ILE A 433 13.49 15.35 -12.03
N GLY A 434 12.73 14.65 -11.19
CA GLY A 434 13.25 13.59 -10.32
C GLY A 434 14.31 14.01 -9.31
N ALA A 435 14.54 15.32 -9.09
CA ALA A 435 15.71 15.82 -8.36
C ALA A 435 15.87 15.24 -6.95
N PHE A 436 14.77 14.96 -6.25
CA PHE A 436 14.74 14.34 -4.92
C PHE A 436 13.73 13.18 -4.88
N SER A 437 13.48 12.55 -6.03
CA SER A 437 12.61 11.37 -6.12
C SER A 437 13.25 10.20 -5.36
N CYS A 438 12.41 9.41 -4.69
CA CYS A 438 12.82 8.24 -3.91
C CYS A 438 13.88 8.55 -2.82
N CYS A 439 13.89 9.74 -2.23
CA CYS A 439 14.75 10.05 -1.08
C CYS A 439 14.08 9.60 0.22
N GLU A 440 14.12 8.29 0.51
CA GLU A 440 13.33 7.69 1.60
C GLU A 440 13.61 8.28 2.99
N SER A 441 14.85 8.68 3.30
CA SER A 441 15.22 9.27 4.58
C SER A 441 15.15 10.79 4.64
N LEU A 442 14.77 11.48 3.55
CA LEU A 442 14.73 12.94 3.54
C LEU A 442 13.61 13.42 4.47
N GLU A 443 13.98 14.14 5.54
CA GLU A 443 13.07 14.46 6.65
C GLU A 443 12.21 15.70 6.36
N GLU A 444 12.79 16.70 5.68
CA GLU A 444 12.18 18.00 5.43
C GLU A 444 12.50 18.55 4.03
N ILE A 445 11.60 19.40 3.52
CA ILE A 445 11.85 20.23 2.34
C ILE A 445 12.14 21.65 2.83
N PRO A 446 13.31 22.24 2.56
CA PRO A 446 13.58 23.63 2.93
C PRO A 446 12.69 24.60 2.14
N SER A 447 12.11 25.58 2.84
CA SER A 447 11.17 26.55 2.25
C SER A 447 11.80 27.41 1.14
N GLY A 448 13.09 27.70 1.25
CA GLY A 448 13.90 28.47 0.31
C GLY A 448 14.73 27.61 -0.65
N LEU A 449 14.45 26.32 -0.81
CA LEU A 449 15.17 25.44 -1.74
C LEU A 449 15.16 25.98 -3.18
N PHE A 450 14.04 26.55 -3.63
CA PHE A 450 13.90 27.13 -4.98
C PHE A 450 13.92 28.66 -4.99
N ARG A 451 14.51 29.30 -3.97
CA ARG A 451 14.51 30.76 -3.78
C ARG A 451 14.95 31.53 -5.02
N TYR A 452 15.92 31.02 -5.79
CA TYR A 452 16.45 31.68 -6.99
C TYR A 452 16.04 31.01 -8.31
N ALA A 453 15.26 29.94 -8.30
CA ALA A 453 14.89 29.13 -9.48
C ALA A 453 13.84 29.80 -10.39
N THR A 454 14.06 31.06 -10.76
CA THR A 454 13.10 31.92 -11.50
C THR A 454 12.87 31.50 -12.95
N VAL A 455 13.81 30.74 -13.53
CA VAL A 455 13.75 30.23 -14.91
C VAL A 455 13.40 28.74 -14.99
N ALA A 456 13.16 28.09 -13.85
CA ALA A 456 12.82 26.68 -13.77
C ALA A 456 11.42 26.44 -14.35
N LYS A 457 11.33 25.43 -15.22
CA LYS A 457 10.11 25.10 -15.96
C LYS A 457 9.50 23.76 -15.54
N ASN A 458 10.33 22.79 -15.18
CA ASN A 458 9.87 21.42 -14.95
C ASN A 458 10.29 20.95 -13.55
N PHE A 459 9.30 20.53 -12.75
CA PHE A 459 9.43 19.96 -11.41
C PHE A 459 8.79 18.57 -11.34
N GLU A 460 8.68 17.89 -12.47
CA GLU A 460 8.10 16.56 -12.58
C GLU A 460 8.81 15.61 -11.63
N ASP A 461 8.06 14.83 -10.84
CA ASP A 461 8.62 13.82 -9.95
C ASP A 461 9.57 14.35 -8.85
N CYS A 462 9.66 15.67 -8.64
CA CYS A 462 10.76 16.27 -7.88
C CYS A 462 10.94 15.72 -6.46
N PHE A 463 9.85 15.40 -5.73
CA PHE A 463 9.89 14.84 -4.37
C PHE A 463 9.11 13.53 -4.25
N SER A 464 8.79 12.88 -5.36
CA SER A 464 7.96 11.69 -5.33
C SER A 464 8.61 10.58 -4.50
N HIS A 465 7.77 9.72 -3.90
CA HIS A 465 8.20 8.53 -3.19
C HIS A 465 9.20 8.78 -2.03
N SER A 466 9.31 10.01 -1.55
CA SER A 466 10.17 10.36 -0.41
C SER A 466 9.41 10.12 0.90
N ALA A 467 9.61 8.94 1.49
CA ALA A 467 8.80 8.39 2.59
C ALA A 467 8.85 9.20 3.89
N SER A 468 9.97 9.86 4.18
CA SER A 468 10.16 10.52 5.48
C SER A 468 9.60 11.93 5.56
N ILE A 469 9.40 12.60 4.42
CA ILE A 469 8.86 13.96 4.34
C ILE A 469 7.46 14.00 4.94
N SER A 470 7.26 14.91 5.89
CA SER A 470 6.00 15.04 6.63
C SER A 470 5.21 16.32 6.33
N GLU A 471 5.84 17.30 5.70
CA GLU A 471 5.23 18.59 5.37
C GLU A 471 5.72 19.15 4.04
N ILE A 472 4.89 19.99 3.43
CA ILE A 472 5.24 20.77 2.24
C ILE A 472 5.30 22.24 2.67
N PRO A 473 6.39 22.98 2.40
CA PRO A 473 6.45 24.40 2.73
C PRO A 473 5.53 25.26 1.85
N GLU A 474 4.87 26.25 2.43
CA GLU A 474 3.95 27.14 1.71
C GLU A 474 4.64 27.95 0.58
N ASP A 475 5.88 28.35 0.82
CA ASP A 475 6.63 29.26 -0.06
C ASP A 475 7.62 28.55 -0.98
N LEU A 476 7.58 27.22 -1.03
CA LEU A 476 8.51 26.39 -1.79
C LEU A 476 8.67 26.84 -3.26
N PHE A 477 7.56 27.21 -3.92
CA PHE A 477 7.55 27.67 -5.32
C PHE A 477 7.30 29.17 -5.49
N ALA A 478 7.46 29.97 -4.43
CA ALA A 478 7.09 31.40 -4.44
C ALA A 478 7.76 32.22 -5.55
N ASN A 479 8.96 31.82 -6.01
CA ASN A 479 9.73 32.50 -7.07
C ASN A 479 9.77 31.74 -8.41
N CYS A 480 9.09 30.59 -8.53
CA CYS A 480 9.11 29.73 -9.72
C CYS A 480 8.09 30.18 -10.77
N VAL A 481 8.18 31.44 -11.20
CA VAL A 481 7.20 32.08 -12.11
C VAL A 481 7.15 31.46 -13.51
N ALA A 482 8.21 30.77 -13.92
CA ALA A 482 8.33 30.10 -15.21
C ALA A 482 7.92 28.62 -15.18
N ALA A 483 7.47 28.09 -14.03
CA ALA A 483 7.08 26.69 -13.90
C ALA A 483 5.92 26.34 -14.84
N GLU A 484 6.11 25.30 -15.66
CA GLU A 484 5.17 24.78 -16.65
C GLU A 484 4.66 23.37 -16.26
N ASP A 485 5.41 22.61 -15.46
CA ASP A 485 5.10 21.21 -15.16
C ASP A 485 5.38 20.85 -13.68
N PHE A 486 4.33 20.38 -12.99
CA PHE A 486 4.37 19.85 -11.62
C PHE A 486 3.86 18.39 -11.56
N SER A 487 3.92 17.66 -12.68
CA SER A 487 3.41 16.29 -12.73
C SER A 487 4.17 15.41 -11.76
N TYR A 488 3.49 14.62 -10.94
CA TYR A 488 4.08 13.71 -9.95
C TYR A 488 4.95 14.37 -8.87
N THR A 489 5.01 15.72 -8.77
CA THR A 489 5.96 16.41 -7.87
C THR A 489 5.92 15.90 -6.43
N PHE A 490 4.73 15.63 -5.87
CA PHE A 490 4.55 15.08 -4.53
C PHE A 490 3.88 13.70 -4.53
N TYR A 491 4.01 12.96 -5.63
CA TYR A 491 3.36 11.67 -5.77
C TYR A 491 3.93 10.64 -4.79
N GLY A 492 3.08 10.07 -3.93
CA GLY A 492 3.51 9.14 -2.89
C GLY A 492 4.49 9.74 -1.86
N THR A 493 4.64 11.07 -1.82
CA THR A 493 5.50 11.71 -0.83
C THR A 493 4.92 11.52 0.58
N GLY A 494 5.79 11.20 1.52
CA GLY A 494 5.43 10.83 2.89
C GLY A 494 4.90 9.39 3.04
N SER A 495 4.64 8.67 1.95
CA SER A 495 4.25 7.24 1.98
C SER A 495 5.35 6.32 1.45
N GLY A 496 6.21 6.81 0.54
CA GLY A 496 7.34 6.05 -0.01
C GLY A 496 6.98 5.04 -1.09
N TYR A 497 5.74 5.05 -1.57
CA TYR A 497 5.20 3.97 -2.40
C TYR A 497 5.12 4.31 -3.88
N ILE A 498 5.64 3.42 -4.74
CA ILE A 498 5.53 3.51 -6.20
C ILE A 498 4.28 2.78 -6.69
N LEU A 499 3.33 3.54 -7.22
CA LEU A 499 2.17 3.03 -7.93
C LEU A 499 2.56 2.59 -9.35
N THR A 500 2.26 1.34 -9.71
CA THR A 500 2.38 0.85 -11.08
C THR A 500 1.00 0.71 -11.73
N THR A 501 0.91 0.62 -13.05
CA THR A 501 -0.40 0.46 -13.74
C THR A 501 -1.18 -0.79 -13.30
N SER A 502 -0.53 -1.83 -12.78
CA SER A 502 -1.20 -3.00 -12.19
C SER A 502 -1.78 -2.74 -10.79
N THR A 503 -1.29 -1.74 -10.07
CA THR A 503 -1.77 -1.42 -8.70
C THR A 503 -3.11 -0.68 -8.70
N LEU A 504 -3.46 0.06 -9.75
CA LEU A 504 -4.82 0.60 -9.90
C LEU A 504 -5.87 -0.52 -10.08
N ALA A 505 -5.47 -1.67 -10.65
CA ALA A 505 -6.30 -2.86 -10.69
C ALA A 505 -6.38 -3.58 -9.33
N ASN A 506 -5.37 -3.40 -8.46
CA ASN A 506 -5.29 -3.95 -7.11
C ASN A 506 -5.33 -2.85 -6.03
N PHE A 507 -6.45 -2.11 -6.01
CA PHE A 507 -6.62 -0.90 -5.21
C PHE A 507 -6.42 -1.11 -3.69
N ASP A 508 -6.55 -2.34 -3.18
CA ASP A 508 -6.40 -2.65 -1.77
C ASP A 508 -4.96 -2.44 -1.25
N GLU A 509 -3.94 -2.71 -2.08
CA GLU A 509 -2.53 -2.46 -1.73
C GLU A 509 -2.24 -0.97 -1.62
N VAL A 510 -2.79 -0.19 -2.55
CA VAL A 510 -2.66 1.27 -2.60
C VAL A 510 -3.29 1.89 -1.35
N ARG A 511 -4.46 1.39 -0.94
CA ARG A 511 -5.19 1.90 0.23
C ARG A 511 -4.37 1.83 1.52
N ALA A 512 -3.78 0.68 1.80
CA ALA A 512 -3.02 0.48 3.04
C ALA A 512 -1.82 1.43 3.13
N LEU A 513 -1.07 1.58 2.04
CA LEU A 513 0.17 2.36 2.02
C LEU A 513 -0.09 3.87 1.97
N ALA A 514 -1.01 4.33 1.13
CA ALA A 514 -1.39 5.74 1.06
C ALA A 514 -2.01 6.22 2.38
N SER A 515 -2.79 5.39 3.08
CA SER A 515 -3.40 5.76 4.37
C SER A 515 -2.38 6.05 5.47
N ALA A 516 -1.23 5.37 5.44
CA ALA A 516 -0.17 5.44 6.44
C ALA A 516 0.82 6.60 6.22
N GLY A 517 0.74 7.32 5.10
CA GLY A 517 1.68 8.37 4.78
C GLY A 517 1.68 9.54 5.78
N LYS A 518 2.77 10.33 5.76
CA LYS A 518 3.01 11.40 6.73
C LYS A 518 2.41 12.75 6.35
N ILE A 519 2.29 13.08 5.06
CA ILE A 519 1.74 14.37 4.60
C ILE A 519 0.22 14.38 4.80
N ARG A 520 -0.28 15.32 5.62
CA ARG A 520 -1.72 15.46 5.94
C ARG A 520 -2.38 16.68 5.31
N GLU A 521 -1.63 17.75 5.10
CA GLU A 521 -2.14 19.02 4.61
C GLU A 521 -1.34 19.52 3.41
N ILE A 522 -2.03 20.21 2.51
CA ILE A 522 -1.41 20.96 1.41
C ILE A 522 -1.41 22.44 1.82
N PRO A 523 -0.33 23.20 1.65
CA PRO A 523 -0.35 24.64 1.87
C PRO A 523 -1.21 25.36 0.83
N GLY A 524 -2.08 26.27 1.27
CA GLY A 524 -2.99 27.00 0.36
C GLY A 524 -2.28 27.90 -0.64
N GLY A 525 -1.12 28.46 -0.28
CA GLY A 525 -0.32 29.35 -1.10
C GLY A 525 0.65 28.68 -2.07
N LEU A 526 0.70 27.35 -2.13
CA LEU A 526 1.81 26.60 -2.77
C LEU A 526 2.06 26.97 -4.24
N PHE A 527 1.01 27.14 -5.04
CA PHE A 527 1.13 27.43 -6.48
C PHE A 527 0.75 28.86 -6.87
N ARG A 528 0.60 29.78 -5.90
CA ARG A 528 0.01 31.12 -6.11
C ARG A 528 0.78 32.00 -7.10
N ASN A 529 2.09 31.76 -7.24
CA ASN A 529 2.99 32.54 -8.10
C ASN A 529 3.45 31.77 -9.37
N CYS A 530 2.77 30.68 -9.72
CA CYS A 530 3.11 29.83 -10.87
C CYS A 530 2.03 29.88 -11.97
N PRO A 531 1.84 31.02 -12.67
CA PRO A 531 0.76 31.19 -13.65
C PRO A 531 1.02 30.47 -14.99
N ALA A 532 2.25 30.03 -15.25
CA ALA A 532 2.66 29.38 -16.50
C ALA A 532 2.41 27.86 -16.52
N VAL A 533 1.91 27.28 -15.41
CA VAL A 533 1.69 25.84 -15.25
C VAL A 533 0.72 25.32 -16.30
N LYS A 534 1.12 24.25 -16.97
CA LYS A 534 0.36 23.53 -17.99
C LYS A 534 -0.06 22.14 -17.49
N GLN A 535 0.81 21.48 -16.74
CA GLN A 535 0.66 20.09 -16.30
C GLN A 535 0.68 19.98 -14.77
N MET A 536 -0.30 19.26 -14.20
CA MET A 536 -0.40 18.95 -12.77
C MET A 536 -0.82 17.49 -12.56
N ASP A 537 -0.39 16.60 -13.44
CA ASP A 537 -0.79 15.20 -13.42
C ASP A 537 -0.27 14.52 -12.14
N TYR A 538 -1.13 13.84 -11.40
CA TYR A 538 -0.78 13.08 -10.20
C TYR A 538 0.01 13.85 -9.14
N VAL A 539 -0.05 15.19 -9.15
CA VAL A 539 0.80 16.06 -8.31
C VAL A 539 0.75 15.71 -6.82
N PHE A 540 -0.40 15.29 -6.28
CA PHE A 540 -0.56 14.80 -4.90
C PHE A 540 -1.06 13.36 -4.82
N GLY A 541 -1.01 12.60 -5.92
CA GLY A 541 -1.53 11.24 -5.95
C GLY A 541 -0.86 10.33 -4.91
N ALA A 542 -1.62 9.41 -4.32
CA ALA A 542 -1.16 8.46 -3.29
C ALA A 542 -0.51 9.09 -2.05
N THR A 543 -0.88 10.33 -1.71
CA THR A 543 -0.52 10.97 -0.45
C THR A 543 -1.58 10.72 0.63
N ALA A 544 -1.22 10.96 1.89
CA ALA A 544 -2.11 10.74 3.04
C ALA A 544 -2.96 11.97 3.40
N ILE A 545 -3.08 12.93 2.48
CA ILE A 545 -3.77 14.20 2.70
C ILE A 545 -5.22 13.98 3.13
N SER A 546 -5.69 14.79 4.08
CA SER A 546 -7.08 14.72 4.58
C SER A 546 -7.96 15.86 4.07
N SER A 547 -7.36 16.95 3.58
CA SER A 547 -8.08 18.13 3.08
C SER A 547 -7.35 18.82 1.94
N ILE A 548 -8.11 19.50 1.07
CA ILE A 548 -7.59 20.37 0.02
C ILE A 548 -7.90 21.84 0.39
N PRO A 549 -6.93 22.76 0.32
CA PRO A 549 -7.18 24.18 0.53
C PRO A 549 -8.12 24.79 -0.51
N GLU A 550 -8.91 25.79 -0.10
CA GLU A 550 -9.64 26.60 -1.04
C GLU A 550 -8.70 27.33 -2.01
N ASN A 551 -9.10 27.47 -3.27
CA ASN A 551 -8.37 28.23 -4.29
C ASN A 551 -6.95 27.71 -4.62
N LEU A 552 -6.63 26.45 -4.29
CA LEU A 552 -5.31 25.85 -4.55
C LEU A 552 -4.86 26.01 -6.02
N PHE A 553 -5.78 25.90 -6.98
CA PHE A 553 -5.51 26.09 -8.42
C PHE A 553 -5.99 27.43 -8.99
N ALA A 554 -6.15 28.47 -8.16
CA ALA A 554 -6.67 29.75 -8.60
C ALA A 554 -5.76 30.51 -9.59
N ALA A 555 -4.44 30.27 -9.56
CA ALA A 555 -3.47 30.89 -10.46
C ALA A 555 -3.23 30.08 -11.76
N GLN A 556 -3.83 28.89 -11.88
CA GLN A 556 -3.49 27.89 -12.90
C GLN A 556 -4.37 28.03 -14.16
N SER A 557 -4.54 29.25 -14.66
CA SER A 557 -5.39 29.53 -15.84
C SER A 557 -4.80 29.04 -17.17
N ALA A 558 -3.53 28.61 -17.18
CA ALA A 558 -2.87 28.00 -18.33
C ALA A 558 -2.84 26.45 -18.27
N ALA A 559 -3.28 25.86 -17.16
CA ALA A 559 -3.20 24.43 -16.94
C ALA A 559 -4.22 23.69 -17.82
N THR A 560 -3.75 22.66 -18.53
CA THR A 560 -4.56 21.86 -19.43
C THR A 560 -4.79 20.44 -18.92
N ILE A 561 -3.93 19.93 -18.04
CA ILE A 561 -3.99 18.54 -17.57
C ILE A 561 -3.86 18.49 -16.04
N PHE A 562 -4.82 17.80 -15.40
CA PHE A 562 -4.92 17.55 -13.96
C PHE A 562 -5.21 16.06 -13.70
N THR A 563 -4.73 15.18 -14.57
CA THR A 563 -5.05 13.75 -14.53
C THR A 563 -4.58 13.19 -13.19
N GLY A 564 -5.48 12.61 -12.41
CA GLY A 564 -5.11 11.94 -11.17
C GLY A 564 -4.53 12.85 -10.07
N ALA A 565 -4.71 14.18 -10.14
CA ALA A 565 -4.08 15.15 -9.24
C ALA A 565 -4.21 14.79 -7.74
N PHE A 566 -5.33 14.19 -7.33
CA PHE A 566 -5.58 13.71 -5.97
C PHE A 566 -5.94 12.21 -5.94
N SER A 567 -5.60 11.45 -6.98
CA SER A 567 -5.92 10.02 -7.05
C SER A 567 -5.31 9.26 -5.86
N ALA A 568 -6.03 8.27 -5.35
CA ALA A 568 -5.66 7.44 -4.22
C ALA A 568 -5.32 8.21 -2.92
N CYS A 569 -5.81 9.44 -2.76
CA CYS A 569 -5.76 10.15 -1.48
C CYS A 569 -6.88 9.61 -0.57
N VAL A 570 -6.66 8.41 -0.03
CA VAL A 570 -7.71 7.63 0.67
C VAL A 570 -8.24 8.29 1.94
N ASN A 571 -7.46 9.18 2.55
CA ASN A 571 -7.85 9.94 3.74
C ASN A 571 -8.56 11.27 3.40
N LEU A 572 -8.67 11.66 2.13
CA LEU A 572 -9.28 12.92 1.72
C LEU A 572 -10.76 12.95 2.07
N GLU A 573 -11.18 13.84 2.96
CA GLU A 573 -12.55 13.85 3.49
C GLU A 573 -13.49 14.77 2.69
N SER A 574 -12.96 15.87 2.14
CA SER A 574 -13.76 16.89 1.47
C SER A 574 -13.05 17.53 0.30
N ILE A 575 -13.83 17.98 -0.68
CA ILE A 575 -13.34 18.71 -1.86
C ILE A 575 -13.90 20.14 -1.79
N PRO A 576 -13.07 21.19 -1.87
CA PRO A 576 -13.56 22.56 -1.89
C PRO A 576 -14.14 22.93 -3.26
N VAL A 577 -15.31 23.58 -3.27
CA VAL A 577 -15.99 24.01 -4.51
C VAL A 577 -15.14 24.96 -5.37
N SER A 578 -14.25 25.73 -4.74
CA SER A 578 -13.39 26.70 -5.43
C SER A 578 -12.17 26.10 -6.12
N LEU A 579 -11.90 24.80 -5.94
CA LEU A 579 -10.68 24.13 -6.38
C LEU A 579 -10.33 24.42 -7.85
N MET A 580 -11.26 24.19 -8.78
CA MET A 580 -11.02 24.31 -10.21
C MET A 580 -11.41 25.67 -10.81
N LYS A 581 -11.82 26.64 -9.98
CA LYS A 581 -12.35 27.93 -10.45
C LYS A 581 -11.36 28.71 -11.34
N GLY A 582 -10.05 28.57 -11.08
CA GLY A 582 -8.99 29.21 -11.85
C GLY A 582 -8.55 28.42 -13.09
N ALA A 583 -8.87 27.12 -13.18
CA ALA A 583 -8.41 26.21 -14.22
C ALA A 583 -9.25 26.28 -15.51
N THR A 584 -9.40 27.48 -16.07
CA THR A 584 -10.32 27.77 -17.19
C THR A 584 -9.95 27.11 -18.52
N THR A 585 -8.74 26.59 -18.65
CA THR A 585 -8.22 25.90 -19.84
C THR A 585 -8.11 24.39 -19.68
N ALA A 586 -8.59 23.84 -18.55
CA ALA A 586 -8.50 22.40 -18.26
C ALA A 586 -9.15 21.56 -19.38
N GLN A 587 -8.44 20.56 -19.88
CA GLN A 587 -8.91 19.65 -20.95
C GLN A 587 -9.05 18.21 -20.45
N ASP A 588 -8.12 17.77 -19.59
CA ASP A 588 -8.08 16.43 -19.03
C ASP A 588 -8.05 16.48 -17.50
N ILE A 589 -9.06 15.86 -16.89
CA ILE A 589 -9.26 15.77 -15.44
C ILE A 589 -9.60 14.31 -15.05
N LYS A 590 -9.24 13.34 -15.89
CA LYS A 590 -9.51 11.92 -15.61
C LYS A 590 -8.84 11.51 -14.31
N TYR A 591 -9.41 10.53 -13.63
CA TYR A 591 -8.88 9.98 -12.37
C TYR A 591 -8.68 10.98 -11.23
N MET A 592 -9.07 12.26 -11.36
CA MET A 592 -8.65 13.32 -10.43
C MET A 592 -8.88 12.99 -8.95
N PHE A 593 -9.99 12.32 -8.62
CA PHE A 593 -10.34 11.84 -7.28
C PHE A 593 -10.54 10.32 -7.24
N ALA A 594 -9.99 9.59 -8.22
CA ALA A 594 -10.12 8.13 -8.27
C ALA A 594 -9.54 7.53 -6.99
N GLY A 595 -10.34 6.76 -6.27
CA GLY A 595 -9.90 6.06 -5.06
C GLY A 595 -9.87 6.91 -3.80
N CYS A 596 -10.42 8.12 -3.81
CA CYS A 596 -10.59 8.93 -2.61
C CYS A 596 -11.79 8.42 -1.80
N GLU A 597 -11.62 7.30 -1.11
CA GLU A 597 -12.70 6.56 -0.44
C GLU A 597 -13.33 7.31 0.74
N SER A 598 -12.61 8.25 1.35
CA SER A 598 -13.16 9.09 2.43
C SER A 598 -13.99 10.27 1.91
N VAL A 599 -13.96 10.56 0.59
CA VAL A 599 -14.80 11.59 -0.02
C VAL A 599 -16.24 11.07 -0.09
N THR A 600 -17.12 11.62 0.75
CA THR A 600 -18.53 11.18 0.85
C THR A 600 -19.51 12.07 0.09
N GLU A 601 -19.09 13.28 -0.28
CA GLU A 601 -19.88 14.26 -1.03
C GLU A 601 -19.02 14.97 -2.08
N ILE A 602 -19.62 15.27 -3.24
CA ILE A 602 -19.00 16.08 -4.30
C ILE A 602 -19.72 17.43 -4.34
N PRO A 603 -19.03 18.57 -4.15
CA PRO A 603 -19.66 19.88 -4.13
C PRO A 603 -20.24 20.26 -5.50
N SER A 604 -21.45 20.82 -5.51
CA SER A 604 -22.05 21.40 -6.72
C SER A 604 -21.22 22.58 -7.22
N GLY A 605 -21.02 22.68 -8.54
CA GLY A 605 -20.30 23.79 -9.17
C GLY A 605 -18.79 23.69 -9.13
N ILE A 606 -18.21 22.56 -8.69
CA ILE A 606 -16.75 22.35 -8.66
C ILE A 606 -16.08 22.61 -10.01
N PHE A 607 -16.74 22.28 -11.12
CA PHE A 607 -16.21 22.44 -12.49
C PHE A 607 -16.70 23.70 -13.19
N THR A 608 -17.17 24.71 -12.45
CA THR A 608 -17.62 25.98 -13.03
C THR A 608 -16.49 26.59 -13.85
N ASN A 609 -16.74 26.85 -15.14
CA ASN A 609 -15.80 27.35 -16.17
C ASN A 609 -14.86 26.32 -16.82
N CYS A 610 -15.02 25.02 -16.58
CA CYS A 610 -14.20 23.96 -17.22
C CYS A 610 -14.76 23.47 -18.56
N SER A 611 -15.28 24.38 -19.41
CA SER A 611 -16.00 24.02 -20.65
C SER A 611 -15.16 23.33 -21.72
N THR A 612 -13.83 23.39 -21.61
CA THR A 612 -12.85 22.76 -22.51
C THR A 612 -12.60 21.30 -22.21
N VAL A 613 -13.06 20.80 -21.05
CA VAL A 613 -12.95 19.38 -20.68
C VAL A 613 -13.81 18.54 -21.61
N THR A 614 -13.23 17.45 -22.14
CA THR A 614 -13.93 16.55 -23.07
C THR A 614 -14.10 15.12 -22.56
N ASN A 615 -13.40 14.73 -21.50
CA ASN A 615 -13.40 13.37 -20.97
C ASN A 615 -13.39 13.40 -19.43
N LEU A 616 -14.30 12.65 -18.80
CA LEU A 616 -14.41 12.50 -17.34
C LEU A 616 -14.02 11.12 -16.82
N GLU A 617 -13.38 10.30 -17.66
CA GLU A 617 -13.10 8.90 -17.32
C GLU A 617 -12.49 8.72 -15.92
N TYR A 618 -13.14 7.87 -15.12
CA TYR A 618 -12.70 7.48 -13.77
C TYR A 618 -12.54 8.61 -12.74
N ILE A 619 -13.03 9.83 -13.00
CA ILE A 619 -12.77 10.99 -12.13
C ILE A 619 -13.17 10.76 -10.65
N PHE A 620 -14.25 10.03 -10.37
CA PHE A 620 -14.70 9.65 -9.02
C PHE A 620 -14.74 8.12 -8.81
N TYR A 621 -13.97 7.36 -9.58
CA TYR A 621 -13.88 5.90 -9.50
C TYR A 621 -13.59 5.45 -8.06
N LYS A 622 -14.32 4.48 -7.52
CA LYS A 622 -14.13 3.96 -6.14
C LYS A 622 -14.05 5.03 -5.04
N THR A 623 -14.82 6.11 -5.16
CA THR A 623 -14.97 7.08 -4.06
C THR A 623 -16.04 6.62 -3.05
N GLY A 624 -16.04 7.23 -1.86
CA GLY A 624 -17.04 6.98 -0.81
C GLY A 624 -18.36 7.73 -0.98
N VAL A 625 -18.61 8.29 -2.17
CA VAL A 625 -19.75 9.18 -2.40
C VAL A 625 -21.06 8.47 -2.10
N ARG A 626 -21.93 9.12 -1.30
CA ARG A 626 -23.21 8.52 -0.86
C ARG A 626 -24.40 9.00 -1.69
N LYS A 627 -24.32 10.25 -2.15
CA LYS A 627 -25.38 10.96 -2.86
C LYS A 627 -24.80 11.81 -3.99
N LEU A 628 -25.44 11.78 -5.15
CA LEU A 628 -25.13 12.68 -6.26
C LEU A 628 -26.16 13.78 -6.37
N GLN A 629 -25.73 15.03 -6.21
CA GLN A 629 -26.59 16.20 -6.25
C GLN A 629 -26.58 16.89 -7.61
N LYS A 630 -27.64 17.65 -7.90
CA LYS A 630 -27.70 18.49 -9.10
C LYS A 630 -26.55 19.51 -9.08
N GLY A 631 -25.94 19.73 -10.25
CA GLY A 631 -24.91 20.77 -10.43
C GLY A 631 -23.47 20.32 -10.21
N ILE A 632 -23.23 19.05 -9.84
CA ILE A 632 -21.86 18.48 -9.78
C ILE A 632 -21.11 18.69 -11.10
N PHE A 633 -21.79 18.52 -12.23
CA PHE A 633 -21.19 18.65 -13.57
C PHE A 633 -21.41 20.02 -14.25
N GLU A 634 -21.82 21.04 -13.50
CA GLU A 634 -22.01 22.38 -14.04
C GLU A 634 -20.71 22.93 -14.66
N GLY A 635 -20.80 23.51 -15.86
CA GLY A 635 -19.64 24.05 -16.59
C GLY A 635 -18.97 23.09 -17.58
N LEU A 636 -19.34 21.79 -17.60
CA LEU A 636 -18.70 20.75 -18.40
C LEU A 636 -19.39 20.47 -19.76
N SER A 637 -19.86 21.52 -20.46
CA SER A 637 -20.64 21.36 -21.69
C SER A 637 -19.90 20.69 -22.86
N GLY A 638 -18.56 20.63 -22.81
CA GLY A 638 -17.70 20.01 -23.82
C GLY A 638 -17.49 18.50 -23.67
N VAL A 639 -17.93 17.90 -22.56
CA VAL A 639 -17.69 16.48 -22.24
C VAL A 639 -18.39 15.56 -23.24
N LYS A 640 -17.63 14.62 -23.80
CA LYS A 640 -18.11 13.60 -24.74
C LYS A 640 -18.16 12.21 -24.11
N THR A 641 -17.30 11.94 -23.12
CA THR A 641 -17.14 10.61 -22.50
C THR A 641 -17.32 10.70 -20.99
N ILE A 642 -18.26 9.92 -20.45
CA ILE A 642 -18.59 9.76 -19.03
C ILE A 642 -18.39 8.28 -18.68
N GLY A 643 -17.14 7.81 -18.86
CA GLY A 643 -16.77 6.42 -18.65
C GLY A 643 -16.38 6.15 -17.20
N ALA A 644 -16.96 5.14 -16.55
CA ALA A 644 -16.56 4.67 -15.22
C ALA A 644 -16.46 5.78 -14.14
N VAL A 645 -17.23 6.87 -14.30
CA VAL A 645 -17.14 8.06 -13.43
C VAL A 645 -17.40 7.71 -11.97
N PHE A 646 -18.41 6.88 -11.70
CA PHE A 646 -18.76 6.41 -10.36
C PHE A 646 -18.61 4.89 -10.22
N GLN A 647 -17.86 4.24 -11.12
CA GLN A 647 -17.69 2.78 -11.02
C GLN A 647 -17.07 2.40 -9.67
N GLY A 648 -17.63 1.39 -9.02
CA GLY A 648 -17.17 0.91 -7.71
C GLY A 648 -17.47 1.85 -6.54
N CYS A 649 -18.30 2.88 -6.71
CA CYS A 649 -18.80 3.72 -5.60
C CYS A 649 -19.85 2.92 -4.79
N THR A 650 -19.39 1.94 -4.03
CA THR A 650 -20.24 0.97 -3.31
C THR A 650 -21.14 1.60 -2.24
N SER A 651 -20.85 2.84 -1.80
CA SER A 651 -21.67 3.60 -0.86
C SER A 651 -22.74 4.48 -1.53
N LEU A 652 -22.73 4.60 -2.85
CA LEU A 652 -23.68 5.43 -3.59
C LEU A 652 -25.08 4.81 -3.50
N SER A 653 -26.03 5.57 -2.95
CA SER A 653 -27.41 5.11 -2.71
C SER A 653 -28.49 6.08 -3.20
N GLU A 654 -28.14 7.33 -3.47
CA GLU A 654 -29.10 8.36 -3.91
C GLU A 654 -28.55 9.17 -5.10
N ILE A 655 -29.37 9.39 -6.11
CA ILE A 655 -29.08 10.24 -7.26
C ILE A 655 -30.21 11.26 -7.43
N GLU A 656 -29.90 12.54 -7.34
CA GLU A 656 -30.88 13.61 -7.55
C GLU A 656 -31.24 13.78 -9.03
N PRO A 657 -32.50 14.16 -9.34
CA PRO A 657 -32.93 14.52 -10.69
C PRO A 657 -32.07 15.63 -11.30
N GLY A 658 -31.54 15.37 -12.51
CA GLY A 658 -30.72 16.33 -13.24
C GLY A 658 -29.25 16.38 -12.86
N VAL A 659 -28.70 15.33 -12.25
CA VAL A 659 -27.26 15.22 -11.97
C VAL A 659 -26.41 15.53 -13.21
N PHE A 660 -26.83 15.07 -14.40
CA PHE A 660 -26.12 15.27 -15.68
C PHE A 660 -26.54 16.52 -16.47
N ASP A 661 -27.31 17.44 -15.88
CA ASP A 661 -27.71 18.69 -16.55
C ASP A 661 -26.48 19.43 -17.11
N GLY A 662 -26.56 19.89 -18.37
CA GLY A 662 -25.51 20.65 -19.03
C GLY A 662 -24.48 19.83 -19.83
N LEU A 663 -24.44 18.49 -19.66
CA LEU A 663 -23.56 17.58 -20.40
C LEU A 663 -24.04 17.27 -21.83
N THR A 664 -24.48 18.30 -22.55
CA THR A 664 -25.19 18.16 -23.85
C THR A 664 -24.39 17.51 -24.97
N ALA A 665 -23.05 17.46 -24.86
CA ALA A 665 -22.16 16.80 -25.82
C ALA A 665 -21.83 15.33 -25.46
N ALA A 666 -22.31 14.83 -24.32
CA ALA A 666 -21.99 13.51 -23.82
C ALA A 666 -22.58 12.41 -24.71
N LYS A 667 -21.74 11.48 -25.13
CA LYS A 667 -22.07 10.37 -26.03
C LYS A 667 -22.12 9.03 -25.31
N SER A 668 -21.24 8.86 -24.33
CA SER A 668 -20.94 7.58 -23.68
C SER A 668 -21.07 7.68 -22.18
N PHE A 669 -21.79 6.72 -21.59
CA PHE A 669 -21.99 6.50 -20.14
C PHE A 669 -21.44 5.14 -19.71
N ARG A 670 -20.47 4.60 -20.47
CA ARG A 670 -19.93 3.25 -20.24
C ARG A 670 -19.49 3.05 -18.80
N TYR A 671 -19.93 1.98 -18.13
CA TYR A 671 -19.59 1.68 -16.73
C TYR A 671 -19.94 2.78 -15.70
N CYS A 672 -20.71 3.82 -16.05
CA CYS A 672 -20.84 5.03 -15.21
C CYS A 672 -21.21 4.73 -13.76
N PHE A 673 -22.11 3.77 -13.52
CA PHE A 673 -22.54 3.29 -12.20
C PHE A 673 -22.28 1.79 -11.99
N SER A 674 -21.40 1.17 -12.78
CA SER A 674 -21.05 -0.24 -12.60
C SER A 674 -20.49 -0.47 -11.18
N ASP A 675 -20.86 -1.59 -10.55
CA ASP A 675 -20.48 -1.95 -9.18
C ASP A 675 -20.96 -0.96 -8.08
N CYS A 676 -21.96 -0.12 -8.36
CA CYS A 676 -22.64 0.70 -7.33
C CYS A 676 -23.64 -0.16 -6.54
N THR A 677 -23.11 -1.06 -5.71
CA THR A 677 -23.87 -2.11 -5.01
C THR A 677 -24.84 -1.63 -3.92
N SER A 678 -24.86 -0.33 -3.60
CA SER A 678 -25.89 0.28 -2.73
C SER A 678 -27.00 1.04 -3.49
N LEU A 679 -26.88 1.18 -4.82
CA LEU A 679 -27.81 1.95 -5.64
C LEU A 679 -29.07 1.13 -5.93
N ARG A 680 -30.17 1.46 -5.25
CA ARG A 680 -31.45 0.72 -5.37
C ARG A 680 -32.45 1.34 -6.35
N GLN A 681 -32.35 2.63 -6.60
CA GLN A 681 -33.28 3.39 -7.45
C GLN A 681 -32.55 4.48 -8.22
N ILE A 682 -33.09 4.86 -9.37
CA ILE A 682 -32.61 5.96 -10.21
C ILE A 682 -33.77 6.89 -10.59
N PRO A 683 -33.51 8.20 -10.78
CA PRO A 683 -34.54 9.14 -11.20
C PRO A 683 -35.00 8.87 -12.64
N SER A 684 -36.28 9.12 -12.93
CA SER A 684 -36.86 8.87 -14.26
C SER A 684 -36.31 9.77 -15.35
N ASP A 685 -35.72 10.90 -14.99
CA ASP A 685 -35.18 11.91 -15.90
C ASP A 685 -33.65 11.97 -15.84
N LEU A 686 -33.00 10.87 -15.42
CA LEU A 686 -31.55 10.78 -15.27
C LEU A 686 -30.80 11.23 -16.53
N PHE A 687 -31.29 10.86 -17.72
CA PHE A 687 -30.69 11.20 -19.01
C PHE A 687 -31.36 12.36 -19.76
N ARG A 688 -32.15 13.20 -19.07
CA ARG A 688 -32.86 14.34 -19.71
C ARG A 688 -31.90 15.28 -20.43
N GLY A 689 -32.31 15.78 -21.60
CA GLY A 689 -31.52 16.70 -22.43
C GLY A 689 -30.24 16.12 -23.06
N LEU A 690 -29.85 14.87 -22.76
CA LEU A 690 -28.62 14.24 -23.26
C LEU A 690 -28.80 13.65 -24.68
N THR A 691 -29.24 14.50 -25.61
CA THR A 691 -29.59 14.11 -26.99
C THR A 691 -28.43 13.59 -27.84
N ALA A 692 -27.19 13.68 -27.36
CA ALA A 692 -26.00 13.11 -27.99
C ALA A 692 -25.65 11.70 -27.48
N ALA A 693 -26.28 11.23 -26.39
CA ALA A 693 -25.99 9.96 -25.75
C ALA A 693 -26.50 8.78 -26.58
N TYR A 694 -25.65 7.79 -26.80
CA TYR A 694 -26.01 6.55 -27.49
C TYR A 694 -25.30 5.31 -26.93
N GLU A 695 -24.23 5.44 -26.17
CA GLU A 695 -23.48 4.31 -25.60
C GLU A 695 -23.74 4.22 -24.09
N PHE A 696 -24.39 3.14 -23.66
CA PHE A 696 -24.77 2.84 -22.27
C PHE A 696 -24.23 1.49 -21.79
N THR A 697 -23.17 1.00 -22.42
CA THR A 697 -22.55 -0.30 -22.13
C THR A 697 -22.15 -0.41 -20.65
N TYR A 698 -22.58 -1.46 -19.95
CA TYR A 698 -22.31 -1.68 -18.51
C TYR A 698 -22.75 -0.55 -17.57
N THR A 699 -23.63 0.38 -17.97
CA THR A 699 -23.92 1.59 -17.19
C THR A 699 -24.36 1.29 -15.75
N PHE A 700 -25.18 0.25 -15.55
CA PHE A 700 -25.72 -0.17 -14.25
C PHE A 700 -25.36 -1.62 -13.91
N GLU A 701 -24.32 -2.18 -14.52
CA GLU A 701 -23.87 -3.53 -14.22
C GLU A 701 -23.61 -3.70 -12.71
N ASN A 702 -24.02 -4.85 -12.16
CA ASN A 702 -23.78 -5.22 -10.77
C ASN A 702 -24.25 -4.15 -9.74
N THR A 703 -25.38 -3.50 -10.03
CA THR A 703 -26.05 -2.58 -9.10
C THR A 703 -27.15 -3.28 -8.31
N ALA A 704 -27.57 -2.65 -7.21
CA ALA A 704 -28.66 -3.14 -6.37
C ALA A 704 -30.05 -2.68 -6.83
N LEU A 705 -30.20 -2.26 -8.09
CA LEU A 705 -31.44 -1.70 -8.62
C LEU A 705 -32.62 -2.66 -8.41
N GLU A 706 -33.69 -2.14 -7.82
CA GLU A 706 -34.93 -2.91 -7.59
C GLU A 706 -35.95 -2.70 -8.72
N SER A 707 -35.84 -1.58 -9.45
CA SER A 707 -36.69 -1.21 -10.58
C SER A 707 -35.99 -0.22 -11.49
N VAL A 708 -36.48 -0.10 -12.73
CA VAL A 708 -36.03 0.90 -13.71
C VAL A 708 -37.24 1.77 -14.12
N PRO A 709 -37.11 3.11 -14.17
CA PRO A 709 -38.20 3.98 -14.63
C PRO A 709 -38.51 3.80 -16.12
N GLU A 710 -39.79 3.86 -16.50
CA GLU A 710 -40.22 3.71 -17.90
C GLU A 710 -39.69 4.85 -18.79
N ASP A 711 -39.72 6.08 -18.27
CA ASP A 711 -39.35 7.29 -19.00
C ASP A 711 -37.83 7.59 -19.00
N LEU A 712 -36.99 6.64 -18.57
CA LEU A 712 -35.53 6.82 -18.44
C LEU A 712 -34.87 7.40 -19.71
N PHE A 713 -35.41 7.06 -20.88
CA PHE A 713 -34.92 7.49 -22.20
C PHE A 713 -35.93 8.34 -22.99
N ALA A 714 -36.89 8.99 -22.33
CA ALA A 714 -37.97 9.73 -23.01
C ALA A 714 -37.45 10.86 -23.94
N GLU A 715 -36.33 11.50 -23.59
CA GLU A 715 -35.70 12.57 -24.38
C GLU A 715 -34.48 12.12 -25.19
N ALA A 716 -34.16 10.82 -25.17
CA ALA A 716 -33.01 10.29 -25.91
C ALA A 716 -33.23 10.43 -27.42
N ARG A 717 -32.13 10.57 -28.16
CA ARG A 717 -32.20 10.58 -29.63
C ARG A 717 -32.10 9.15 -30.15
N ASP A 718 -32.96 8.83 -31.12
CA ASP A 718 -32.99 7.54 -31.78
C ASP A 718 -31.80 7.34 -32.75
N TYR A 719 -30.70 6.78 -32.22
CA TYR A 719 -29.48 6.46 -32.96
C TYR A 719 -29.47 4.99 -33.42
N SER A 720 -28.98 4.74 -34.63
CA SER A 720 -28.77 3.36 -35.11
C SER A 720 -27.64 2.64 -34.38
N SER A 721 -26.69 3.40 -33.86
CA SER A 721 -25.53 2.93 -33.10
C SER A 721 -25.76 2.91 -31.59
N ALA A 722 -27.02 3.01 -31.12
CA ALA A 722 -27.24 2.93 -29.68
C ALA A 722 -26.85 1.54 -29.15
N ASP A 723 -26.14 1.52 -28.03
CA ASP A 723 -25.52 0.33 -27.45
C ASP A 723 -25.88 0.22 -25.97
N PHE A 724 -26.57 -0.86 -25.62
CA PHE A 724 -27.02 -1.18 -24.26
C PHE A 724 -26.36 -2.47 -23.75
N THR A 725 -25.24 -2.88 -24.34
CA THR A 725 -24.59 -4.15 -24.03
C THR A 725 -24.25 -4.24 -22.55
N TYR A 726 -24.71 -5.30 -21.86
CA TYR A 726 -24.54 -5.50 -20.40
C TYR A 726 -25.10 -4.37 -19.50
N MET A 727 -25.96 -3.47 -19.99
CA MET A 727 -26.38 -2.28 -19.23
C MET A 727 -26.96 -2.61 -17.85
N PHE A 728 -27.71 -3.71 -17.72
CA PHE A 728 -28.31 -4.19 -16.47
C PHE A 728 -27.84 -5.60 -16.10
N ALA A 729 -26.64 -5.98 -16.54
CA ALA A 729 -26.06 -7.27 -16.20
C ALA A 729 -25.81 -7.37 -14.69
N ASP A 730 -25.97 -8.58 -14.14
CA ASP A 730 -25.76 -8.92 -12.72
C ASP A 730 -26.54 -8.04 -11.72
N CYS A 731 -27.59 -7.36 -12.17
CA CYS A 731 -28.53 -6.64 -11.31
C CYS A 731 -29.42 -7.64 -10.55
N ALA A 732 -28.87 -8.30 -9.53
CA ALA A 732 -29.51 -9.41 -8.83
C ALA A 732 -30.84 -9.04 -8.13
N ASN A 733 -31.07 -7.76 -7.84
CA ASN A 733 -32.31 -7.26 -7.21
C ASN A 733 -33.37 -6.80 -8.23
N LEU A 734 -33.04 -6.73 -9.53
CA LEU A 734 -33.92 -6.19 -10.55
C LEU A 734 -34.91 -7.27 -10.98
N LYS A 735 -36.14 -7.22 -10.48
CA LYS A 735 -37.14 -8.28 -10.69
C LYS A 735 -37.93 -8.17 -11.98
N THR A 736 -38.12 -6.96 -12.49
CA THR A 736 -38.85 -6.68 -13.72
C THR A 736 -38.43 -5.32 -14.27
N VAL A 737 -38.75 -5.07 -15.53
CA VAL A 737 -38.59 -3.77 -16.19
C VAL A 737 -39.92 -3.30 -16.77
N PRO A 738 -40.09 -2.00 -17.09
CA PRO A 738 -41.27 -1.51 -17.81
C PRO A 738 -41.26 -1.93 -19.29
N ALA A 739 -42.43 -2.26 -19.84
CA ALA A 739 -42.59 -2.58 -21.26
C ALA A 739 -42.10 -1.47 -22.19
N GLY A 740 -42.26 -0.20 -21.78
CA GLY A 740 -41.93 0.96 -22.60
C GLY A 740 -40.46 1.41 -22.57
N LEU A 741 -39.59 0.74 -21.83
CA LEU A 741 -38.24 1.21 -21.51
C LEU A 741 -37.40 1.61 -22.75
N PHE A 742 -37.52 0.87 -23.85
CA PHE A 742 -36.74 1.10 -25.08
C PHE A 742 -37.54 1.66 -26.26
N ASN A 743 -38.75 2.19 -26.01
CA ASN A 743 -39.66 2.65 -27.07
C ASN A 743 -39.09 3.77 -27.94
N THR A 744 -38.16 4.57 -27.41
CA THR A 744 -37.50 5.67 -28.13
C THR A 744 -36.58 5.18 -29.26
N PHE A 745 -36.09 3.94 -29.21
CA PHE A 745 -34.96 3.47 -29.99
C PHE A 745 -35.36 2.60 -31.21
N THR A 746 -36.01 3.21 -32.21
CA THR A 746 -36.55 2.49 -33.38
C THR A 746 -35.52 2.13 -34.45
N LYS A 747 -34.34 2.76 -34.46
CA LYS A 747 -33.31 2.60 -35.49
C LYS A 747 -32.14 1.70 -35.11
N VAL A 748 -32.08 1.21 -33.87
CA VAL A 748 -30.97 0.42 -33.34
C VAL A 748 -30.73 -0.83 -34.20
N THR A 749 -29.49 -1.05 -34.62
CA THR A 749 -29.13 -2.21 -35.45
C THR A 749 -28.25 -3.24 -34.73
N SER A 750 -27.05 -2.85 -34.28
CA SER A 750 -26.04 -3.70 -33.61
C SER A 750 -24.99 -2.84 -32.88
N PRO A 751 -24.45 -3.25 -31.71
CA PRO A 751 -24.75 -4.48 -30.96
C PRO A 751 -26.07 -4.42 -30.15
N GLY A 752 -26.74 -3.27 -30.10
CA GLY A 752 -28.10 -3.13 -29.58
C GLY A 752 -28.25 -3.55 -28.11
N PHE A 753 -28.86 -4.71 -27.87
CA PHE A 753 -29.26 -5.21 -26.54
C PHE A 753 -28.54 -6.50 -26.14
N LYS A 754 -27.35 -6.77 -26.71
CA LYS A 754 -26.58 -7.98 -26.40
C LYS A 754 -26.30 -8.06 -24.90
N ASN A 755 -26.52 -9.20 -24.24
CA ASN A 755 -26.27 -9.37 -22.80
C ASN A 755 -26.98 -8.36 -21.88
N LEU A 756 -28.02 -7.68 -22.34
CA LEU A 756 -28.63 -6.54 -21.63
C LEU A 756 -28.96 -6.84 -20.16
N PHE A 757 -29.53 -8.02 -19.90
CA PHE A 757 -29.96 -8.49 -18.58
C PHE A 757 -29.19 -9.75 -18.14
N TYR A 758 -27.99 -10.00 -18.69
CA TYR A 758 -27.18 -11.17 -18.34
C TYR A 758 -27.03 -11.32 -16.83
N GLY A 759 -27.34 -12.50 -16.27
CA GLY A 759 -27.17 -12.76 -14.83
C GLY A 759 -28.09 -11.95 -13.89
N SER A 760 -29.03 -11.17 -14.42
CA SER A 760 -29.90 -10.32 -13.60
C SER A 760 -30.98 -11.11 -12.83
N GLY A 761 -31.56 -10.46 -11.82
CA GLY A 761 -32.62 -11.03 -10.97
C GLY A 761 -34.02 -11.05 -11.59
N ILE A 762 -34.15 -10.90 -12.90
CA ILE A 762 -35.45 -10.74 -13.57
C ILE A 762 -36.32 -11.98 -13.30
N GLU A 763 -37.48 -11.77 -12.68
CA GLU A 763 -38.49 -12.81 -12.41
C GLU A 763 -39.56 -12.83 -13.52
N THR A 764 -39.85 -11.67 -14.14
CA THR A 764 -40.89 -11.52 -15.17
C THR A 764 -40.44 -10.57 -16.29
N ILE A 765 -40.63 -10.99 -17.54
CA ILE A 765 -40.42 -10.13 -18.72
C ILE A 765 -41.78 -9.60 -19.19
N PRO A 766 -41.97 -8.26 -19.28
CA PRO A 766 -43.24 -7.68 -19.68
C PRO A 766 -43.51 -7.82 -21.18
N ALA A 767 -44.80 -7.83 -21.55
CA ALA A 767 -45.25 -7.81 -22.93
C ALA A 767 -44.68 -6.60 -23.69
N GLY A 768 -44.12 -6.83 -24.87
CA GLY A 768 -43.70 -5.75 -25.77
C GLY A 768 -42.47 -4.96 -25.34
N LEU A 769 -41.62 -5.49 -24.45
CA LEU A 769 -40.38 -4.84 -24.01
C LEU A 769 -39.53 -4.25 -25.15
N PHE A 770 -39.44 -4.96 -26.28
CA PHE A 770 -38.71 -4.52 -27.47
C PHE A 770 -39.62 -4.17 -28.66
N ALA A 771 -40.92 -3.96 -28.44
CA ALA A 771 -41.92 -3.86 -29.51
C ALA A 771 -41.61 -2.77 -30.57
N LYS A 772 -40.87 -1.72 -30.21
CA LYS A 772 -40.51 -0.61 -31.10
C LYS A 772 -39.14 -0.72 -31.74
N ASN A 773 -38.31 -1.69 -31.36
CA ASN A 773 -36.92 -1.81 -31.81
C ASN A 773 -36.80 -2.58 -33.14
N THR A 774 -37.59 -2.19 -34.15
CA THR A 774 -37.81 -2.98 -35.38
C THR A 774 -36.57 -3.15 -36.27
N ALA A 775 -35.56 -2.28 -36.12
CA ALA A 775 -34.35 -2.29 -36.93
C ALA A 775 -33.25 -3.24 -36.43
N VAL A 776 -33.40 -3.85 -35.25
CA VAL A 776 -32.35 -4.68 -34.63
C VAL A 776 -32.07 -5.90 -35.51
N SER A 777 -30.82 -6.06 -35.95
CA SER A 777 -30.38 -7.19 -36.77
C SER A 777 -29.57 -8.21 -35.96
N THR A 778 -28.71 -7.72 -35.08
CA THR A 778 -27.89 -8.49 -34.12
C THR A 778 -27.90 -7.68 -32.84
N GLY A 779 -28.14 -8.31 -31.70
CA GLY A 779 -28.29 -7.62 -30.42
C GLY A 779 -29.34 -8.19 -29.49
N PHE A 780 -29.79 -9.42 -29.71
CA PHE A 780 -30.61 -10.16 -28.74
C PHE A 780 -29.90 -11.45 -28.28
N GLU A 781 -28.65 -11.65 -28.70
CA GLU A 781 -27.81 -12.72 -28.22
C GLU A 781 -27.58 -12.55 -26.71
N GLU A 782 -27.79 -13.64 -25.97
CA GLU A 782 -27.57 -13.71 -24.52
C GLU A 782 -28.39 -12.67 -23.70
N VAL A 783 -29.44 -12.07 -24.28
CA VAL A 783 -30.15 -10.91 -23.69
C VAL A 783 -30.68 -11.16 -22.28
N PHE A 784 -31.11 -12.38 -21.98
CA PHE A 784 -31.55 -12.87 -20.65
C PHE A 784 -30.74 -14.11 -20.21
N SER A 785 -29.55 -14.35 -20.76
CA SER A 785 -28.72 -15.49 -20.36
C SER A 785 -28.41 -15.43 -18.86
N ASN A 786 -28.43 -16.56 -18.17
CA ASN A 786 -28.23 -16.69 -16.73
C ASN A 786 -29.22 -15.91 -15.84
N CYS A 787 -30.38 -15.49 -16.37
CA CYS A 787 -31.50 -15.01 -15.54
C CYS A 787 -32.15 -16.18 -14.78
N THR A 788 -31.43 -16.75 -13.81
CA THR A 788 -31.84 -17.98 -13.10
C THR A 788 -33.14 -17.83 -12.31
N SER A 789 -33.57 -16.60 -12.03
CA SER A 789 -34.84 -16.29 -11.35
C SER A 789 -36.04 -16.09 -12.30
N LEU A 790 -35.83 -16.12 -13.62
CA LEU A 790 -36.86 -15.87 -14.62
C LEU A 790 -37.92 -16.97 -14.60
N LYS A 791 -39.17 -16.61 -14.27
CA LYS A 791 -40.31 -17.54 -14.19
C LYS A 791 -41.31 -17.34 -15.32
N THR A 792 -41.52 -16.10 -15.75
CA THR A 792 -42.65 -15.75 -16.61
C THR A 792 -42.26 -14.78 -17.71
N ILE A 793 -42.76 -15.03 -18.92
CA ILE A 793 -42.65 -14.15 -20.08
C ILE A 793 -44.08 -13.76 -20.49
N GLU A 794 -44.45 -12.50 -20.31
CA GLU A 794 -45.81 -12.02 -20.54
C GLU A 794 -46.05 -11.70 -22.04
N GLY A 795 -46.20 -12.72 -22.90
CA GLY A 795 -46.57 -12.53 -24.32
C GLY A 795 -45.38 -12.20 -25.25
N PRO A 796 -45.63 -11.72 -26.49
CA PRO A 796 -44.53 -11.46 -27.42
C PRO A 796 -43.69 -10.27 -26.93
N ILE A 797 -42.38 -10.48 -26.83
CA ILE A 797 -41.42 -9.47 -26.35
C ILE A 797 -40.61 -8.83 -27.47
N PHE A 798 -40.43 -9.54 -28.59
CA PHE A 798 -39.62 -9.11 -29.73
C PHE A 798 -40.40 -8.18 -30.67
N PRO A 799 -39.72 -7.25 -31.37
CA PRO A 799 -40.36 -6.35 -32.32
C PRO A 799 -40.95 -7.10 -33.52
N GLU A 800 -41.96 -6.51 -34.15
CA GLU A 800 -42.33 -6.88 -35.51
C GLU A 800 -41.16 -6.56 -36.46
N SER A 801 -40.41 -7.58 -36.88
CA SER A 801 -39.15 -7.38 -37.60
C SER A 801 -38.86 -8.46 -38.64
N THR A 802 -38.21 -8.03 -39.73
CA THR A 802 -37.62 -8.88 -40.78
C THR A 802 -36.09 -8.95 -40.69
N SER A 803 -35.49 -8.32 -39.67
CA SER A 803 -34.05 -8.11 -39.57
C SER A 803 -33.35 -9.00 -38.54
N VAL A 804 -34.05 -9.48 -37.51
CA VAL A 804 -33.46 -10.22 -36.38
C VAL A 804 -32.78 -11.50 -36.87
N SER A 805 -31.45 -11.53 -36.85
CA SER A 805 -30.69 -12.62 -37.46
C SER A 805 -30.33 -13.75 -36.48
N SER A 806 -30.38 -13.49 -35.17
CA SER A 806 -29.94 -14.43 -34.14
C SER A 806 -30.64 -14.17 -32.79
N LEU A 807 -31.02 -15.27 -32.11
CA LEU A 807 -31.42 -15.33 -30.70
C LEU A 807 -30.54 -16.32 -29.94
N ALA A 808 -29.25 -16.35 -30.29
CA ALA A 808 -28.31 -17.29 -29.71
C ALA A 808 -28.23 -17.10 -28.18
N TYR A 809 -28.43 -18.17 -27.42
CA TYR A 809 -28.35 -18.17 -25.95
C TYR A 809 -29.28 -17.17 -25.25
N ALA A 810 -30.32 -16.65 -25.91
CA ALA A 810 -31.12 -15.53 -25.40
C ALA A 810 -31.75 -15.82 -24.01
N PHE A 811 -32.08 -17.07 -23.71
CA PHE A 811 -32.61 -17.55 -22.43
C PHE A 811 -31.77 -18.72 -21.86
N GLU A 812 -30.49 -18.79 -22.20
CA GLU A 812 -29.58 -19.81 -21.64
C GLU A 812 -29.62 -19.79 -20.11
N ASN A 813 -29.61 -20.97 -19.48
CA ASN A 813 -29.58 -21.13 -18.03
C ASN A 813 -30.69 -20.37 -17.27
N CYS A 814 -31.85 -20.12 -17.90
CA CYS A 814 -33.05 -19.64 -17.21
C CYS A 814 -33.71 -20.78 -16.42
N THR A 815 -33.04 -21.25 -15.37
CA THR A 815 -33.37 -22.49 -14.67
C THR A 815 -34.70 -22.48 -13.93
N SER A 816 -35.32 -21.31 -13.71
CA SER A 816 -36.67 -21.18 -13.13
C SER A 816 -37.80 -21.06 -14.16
N LEU A 817 -37.50 -21.05 -15.46
CA LEU A 817 -38.50 -20.85 -16.51
C LEU A 817 -39.33 -22.12 -16.71
N GLU A 818 -40.60 -22.09 -16.30
CA GLU A 818 -41.48 -23.28 -16.33
C GLU A 818 -42.20 -23.47 -17.67
N ALA A 819 -42.48 -22.38 -18.39
CA ALA A 819 -43.23 -22.40 -19.64
C ALA A 819 -42.82 -21.25 -20.58
N ILE A 820 -42.91 -21.51 -21.88
CA ILE A 820 -42.74 -20.51 -22.95
C ILE A 820 -44.15 -20.03 -23.36
N PRO A 821 -44.40 -18.73 -23.54
CA PRO A 821 -45.70 -18.25 -24.02
C PRO A 821 -45.94 -18.61 -25.49
N GLU A 822 -47.20 -18.86 -25.85
CA GLU A 822 -47.60 -19.04 -27.25
C GLU A 822 -47.24 -17.81 -28.09
N GLY A 823 -46.76 -18.05 -29.32
CA GLY A 823 -46.46 -16.98 -30.28
C GLY A 823 -45.28 -16.09 -29.91
N LEU A 824 -44.39 -16.49 -28.98
CA LEU A 824 -43.22 -15.71 -28.57
C LEU A 824 -42.39 -15.16 -29.75
N PHE A 825 -42.28 -15.94 -30.84
CA PHE A 825 -41.48 -15.63 -32.02
C PHE A 825 -42.30 -15.22 -33.25
N ASP A 826 -43.61 -15.03 -33.11
CA ASP A 826 -44.49 -14.68 -34.23
C ASP A 826 -44.14 -13.33 -34.86
N SER A 827 -43.70 -12.37 -34.05
CA SER A 827 -43.33 -11.02 -34.49
C SER A 827 -42.07 -10.99 -35.35
N ILE A 828 -41.23 -12.02 -35.28
CA ILE A 828 -39.99 -12.15 -36.07
C ILE A 828 -40.12 -13.17 -37.22
N ALA A 829 -41.34 -13.59 -37.56
CA ALA A 829 -41.62 -14.58 -38.61
C ALA A 829 -40.98 -14.26 -39.98
N GLY A 830 -40.86 -12.97 -40.33
CA GLY A 830 -40.25 -12.53 -41.58
C GLY A 830 -38.71 -12.53 -41.59
N SER A 831 -38.06 -12.86 -40.46
CA SER A 831 -36.61 -12.82 -40.28
C SER A 831 -35.93 -14.18 -40.52
N LYS A 832 -34.65 -14.16 -40.92
CA LYS A 832 -33.80 -15.37 -41.00
C LYS A 832 -33.16 -15.71 -39.64
N THR A 833 -33.96 -15.68 -38.59
CA THR A 833 -33.47 -15.82 -37.21
C THR A 833 -32.91 -17.22 -36.95
N LYS A 834 -31.73 -17.29 -36.34
CA LYS A 834 -31.15 -18.52 -35.78
C LYS A 834 -31.55 -18.67 -34.31
N PHE A 835 -31.97 -19.88 -33.92
CA PHE A 835 -32.37 -20.21 -32.54
C PHE A 835 -31.33 -21.09 -31.84
N THR A 836 -30.05 -20.83 -32.11
CA THR A 836 -28.94 -21.62 -31.56
C THR A 836 -28.94 -21.54 -30.04
N ALA A 837 -29.10 -22.66 -29.33
CA ALA A 837 -29.05 -22.71 -27.87
C ALA A 837 -30.00 -21.73 -27.15
N THR A 838 -31.10 -21.31 -27.77
CA THR A 838 -31.96 -20.23 -27.24
C THR A 838 -32.50 -20.50 -25.84
N PHE A 839 -32.86 -21.75 -25.51
CA PHE A 839 -33.35 -22.18 -24.19
C PHE A 839 -32.44 -23.27 -23.59
N VAL A 840 -31.15 -23.30 -23.94
CA VAL A 840 -30.23 -24.31 -23.40
C VAL A 840 -30.22 -24.27 -21.87
N SER A 841 -30.27 -25.43 -21.23
CA SER A 841 -30.26 -25.59 -19.78
C SER A 841 -31.41 -24.88 -19.04
N CYS A 842 -32.56 -24.68 -19.69
CA CYS A 842 -33.82 -24.30 -19.01
C CYS A 842 -34.41 -25.50 -18.26
N THR A 843 -33.77 -25.88 -17.16
CA THR A 843 -34.02 -27.16 -16.47
C THR A 843 -35.41 -27.30 -15.85
N SER A 844 -36.17 -26.22 -15.65
CA SER A 844 -37.57 -26.28 -15.15
C SER A 844 -38.64 -26.33 -16.26
N LEU A 845 -38.26 -26.24 -17.53
CA LEU A 845 -39.20 -26.21 -18.66
C LEU A 845 -39.83 -27.61 -18.86
N LYS A 846 -41.14 -27.72 -18.67
CA LYS A 846 -41.86 -29.02 -18.70
C LYS A 846 -42.50 -29.38 -20.03
N SER A 847 -42.95 -28.38 -20.77
CA SER A 847 -43.71 -28.53 -22.02
C SER A 847 -43.43 -27.36 -22.96
N LEU A 848 -43.57 -27.59 -24.27
CA LEU A 848 -43.44 -26.55 -25.30
C LEU A 848 -44.82 -26.15 -25.84
N PRO A 849 -45.04 -24.87 -26.21
CA PRO A 849 -46.24 -24.45 -26.93
C PRO A 849 -46.38 -25.15 -28.28
N ALA A 850 -47.61 -25.52 -28.62
CA ALA A 850 -47.95 -25.99 -29.96
C ALA A 850 -47.61 -24.90 -30.99
N GLY A 851 -46.96 -25.29 -32.08
CA GLY A 851 -46.58 -24.36 -33.15
C GLY A 851 -45.62 -23.24 -32.75
N LEU A 852 -44.77 -23.40 -31.71
CA LEU A 852 -43.85 -22.35 -31.25
C LEU A 852 -43.00 -21.71 -32.37
N PHE A 853 -42.57 -22.49 -33.37
CA PHE A 853 -41.84 -22.00 -34.54
C PHE A 853 -42.66 -21.99 -35.83
N ALA A 854 -43.97 -22.22 -35.78
CA ALA A 854 -44.81 -22.45 -36.96
C ALA A 854 -44.69 -21.36 -38.03
N LYS A 855 -44.47 -20.10 -37.62
CA LYS A 855 -44.33 -18.95 -38.52
C LYS A 855 -42.88 -18.64 -38.94
N ASN A 856 -41.87 -19.25 -38.32
CA ASN A 856 -40.46 -18.95 -38.59
C ASN A 856 -39.87 -19.81 -39.71
N SER A 857 -40.55 -19.88 -40.87
CA SER A 857 -40.16 -20.77 -41.98
C SER A 857 -38.79 -20.46 -42.61
N LEU A 858 -38.29 -19.25 -42.41
CA LEU A 858 -36.99 -18.79 -42.93
C LEU A 858 -35.78 -19.17 -42.05
N THR A 859 -36.00 -19.73 -40.86
CA THR A 859 -34.94 -20.17 -39.95
C THR A 859 -34.10 -21.28 -40.57
N THR A 860 -32.78 -21.18 -40.41
CA THR A 860 -31.82 -22.17 -40.93
C THR A 860 -31.19 -23.05 -39.85
N ASN A 861 -31.25 -22.65 -38.57
CA ASN A 861 -30.54 -23.32 -37.48
C ASN A 861 -31.36 -23.33 -36.19
N PHE A 862 -31.59 -24.54 -35.66
CA PHE A 862 -32.20 -24.84 -34.36
C PHE A 862 -31.24 -25.64 -33.47
N SER A 863 -29.92 -25.50 -33.68
CA SER A 863 -28.94 -26.31 -32.97
C SER A 863 -28.99 -26.00 -31.46
N GLY A 864 -29.11 -27.03 -30.62
CA GLY A 864 -29.09 -26.91 -29.17
C GLY A 864 -30.28 -26.17 -28.55
N THR A 865 -31.33 -25.82 -29.30
CA THR A 865 -32.40 -24.90 -28.84
C THR A 865 -32.98 -25.26 -27.48
N PHE A 866 -33.19 -26.55 -27.19
CA PHE A 866 -33.68 -27.08 -25.91
C PHE A 866 -32.70 -28.07 -25.28
N CYS A 867 -31.42 -28.02 -25.64
CA CYS A 867 -30.40 -28.87 -25.04
C CYS A 867 -30.38 -28.66 -23.51
N GLY A 868 -30.32 -29.72 -22.71
CA GLY A 868 -30.30 -29.63 -21.24
C GLY A 868 -31.62 -29.23 -20.58
N CYS A 869 -32.73 -29.15 -21.32
CA CYS A 869 -34.08 -28.97 -20.75
C CYS A 869 -34.54 -30.26 -20.05
N SER A 870 -33.90 -30.60 -18.95
CA SER A 870 -34.00 -31.90 -18.27
C SER A 870 -35.39 -32.24 -17.72
N SER A 871 -36.27 -31.25 -17.49
CA SER A 871 -37.67 -31.47 -17.09
C SER A 871 -38.66 -31.61 -18.24
N LEU A 872 -38.21 -31.50 -19.51
CA LEU A 872 -39.11 -31.53 -20.67
C LEU A 872 -39.69 -32.94 -20.86
N GLU A 873 -41.01 -33.09 -20.70
CA GLU A 873 -41.67 -34.41 -20.74
C GLU A 873 -42.20 -34.78 -22.13
N GLU A 874 -42.64 -33.78 -22.91
CA GLU A 874 -43.29 -33.97 -24.22
C GLU A 874 -42.90 -32.90 -25.24
N ILE A 875 -42.91 -33.30 -26.52
CA ILE A 875 -42.68 -32.41 -27.67
C ILE A 875 -43.98 -32.33 -28.48
N PRO A 876 -44.48 -31.14 -28.85
CA PRO A 876 -45.59 -30.99 -29.77
C PRO A 876 -45.23 -31.46 -31.19
N SER A 877 -46.13 -32.19 -31.85
CA SER A 877 -45.90 -32.68 -33.23
C SER A 877 -45.79 -31.55 -34.26
N ASP A 878 -46.35 -30.38 -33.97
CA ASP A 878 -46.37 -29.20 -34.84
C ASP A 878 -45.32 -28.13 -34.46
N LEU A 879 -44.31 -28.50 -33.67
CA LEU A 879 -43.27 -27.58 -33.21
C LEU A 879 -42.52 -26.90 -34.36
N MET A 880 -42.16 -27.66 -35.40
CA MET A 880 -41.31 -27.19 -36.50
C MET A 880 -42.09 -26.35 -37.54
N PRO A 881 -41.45 -25.34 -38.16
CA PRO A 881 -42.13 -24.49 -39.13
C PRO A 881 -42.63 -25.26 -40.35
N VAL A 882 -43.78 -24.87 -40.89
CA VAL A 882 -44.21 -25.31 -42.22
C VAL A 882 -43.26 -24.73 -43.29
N ASP A 883 -42.92 -25.52 -44.32
CA ASP A 883 -41.98 -25.15 -45.40
C ASP A 883 -40.58 -24.71 -44.93
N SER A 884 -40.14 -25.25 -43.79
CA SER A 884 -38.91 -24.89 -43.09
C SER A 884 -37.66 -24.89 -43.99
N LYS A 885 -36.81 -23.86 -43.80
CA LYS A 885 -35.46 -23.78 -44.37
C LYS A 885 -34.37 -24.29 -43.44
N ALA A 886 -34.73 -24.96 -42.34
CA ALA A 886 -33.77 -25.48 -41.37
C ALA A 886 -32.82 -26.49 -42.02
N THR A 887 -31.51 -26.29 -41.82
CA THR A 887 -30.46 -27.20 -42.29
C THR A 887 -29.84 -28.00 -41.15
N SER A 888 -29.99 -27.56 -39.89
CA SER A 888 -29.47 -28.25 -38.72
C SER A 888 -30.43 -28.18 -37.54
N VAL A 889 -30.60 -29.33 -36.88
CA VAL A 889 -31.27 -29.53 -35.58
C VAL A 889 -30.31 -30.22 -34.59
N LYS A 890 -29.00 -30.05 -34.80
CA LYS A 890 -27.95 -30.65 -33.96
C LYS A 890 -28.23 -30.39 -32.49
N GLU A 891 -28.19 -31.43 -31.65
CA GLU A 891 -28.37 -31.34 -30.19
C GLU A 891 -29.68 -30.67 -29.74
N MET A 892 -30.69 -30.52 -30.62
CA MET A 892 -31.87 -29.71 -30.32
C MET A 892 -32.59 -30.12 -29.03
N PHE A 893 -32.61 -31.42 -28.72
CA PHE A 893 -33.18 -32.00 -27.51
C PHE A 893 -32.16 -32.86 -26.75
N ALA A 894 -30.86 -32.64 -26.95
CA ALA A 894 -29.84 -33.35 -26.17
C ALA A 894 -30.07 -33.11 -24.66
N GLU A 895 -29.80 -34.12 -23.83
CA GLU A 895 -29.93 -34.05 -22.37
C GLU A 895 -31.36 -33.73 -21.86
N CYS A 896 -32.40 -33.86 -22.69
CA CYS A 896 -33.81 -33.82 -22.27
C CYS A 896 -34.19 -35.11 -21.52
N SER A 897 -33.61 -35.29 -20.34
CA SER A 897 -33.61 -36.56 -19.59
C SER A 897 -34.99 -37.05 -19.12
N SER A 898 -36.02 -36.18 -19.11
CA SER A 898 -37.42 -36.54 -18.80
C SER A 898 -38.28 -36.88 -20.03
N LEU A 899 -37.76 -36.71 -21.25
CA LEU A 899 -38.51 -36.92 -22.48
C LEU A 899 -38.79 -38.42 -22.69
N LYS A 900 -40.06 -38.81 -22.75
CA LYS A 900 -40.46 -40.24 -22.83
C LYS A 900 -40.68 -40.76 -24.24
N SER A 901 -41.09 -39.90 -25.16
CA SER A 901 -41.41 -40.28 -26.54
C SER A 901 -41.23 -39.11 -27.49
N VAL A 902 -40.87 -39.41 -28.74
CA VAL A 902 -40.86 -38.42 -29.83
C VAL A 902 -42.18 -38.48 -30.60
N PRO A 903 -42.86 -37.36 -30.87
CA PRO A 903 -44.12 -37.35 -31.62
C PRO A 903 -43.90 -37.71 -33.10
N SER A 904 -44.86 -38.44 -33.68
CA SER A 904 -44.91 -38.66 -35.13
C SER A 904 -45.01 -37.33 -35.87
N GLY A 905 -44.34 -37.23 -37.03
CA GLY A 905 -44.34 -36.02 -37.85
C GLY A 905 -43.45 -34.86 -37.40
N LEU A 906 -42.66 -34.97 -36.31
CA LEU A 906 -41.86 -33.85 -35.76
C LEU A 906 -41.02 -33.12 -36.82
N PHE A 907 -40.32 -33.87 -37.68
CA PHE A 907 -39.47 -33.35 -38.74
C PHE A 907 -40.10 -33.45 -40.14
N ALA A 908 -41.41 -33.72 -40.24
CA ALA A 908 -42.11 -33.89 -41.51
C ALA A 908 -42.06 -32.63 -42.39
N THR A 909 -41.98 -31.45 -41.76
CA THR A 909 -41.96 -30.13 -42.42
C THR A 909 -40.56 -29.56 -42.61
N THR A 910 -39.50 -30.31 -42.26
CA THR A 910 -38.10 -29.86 -42.32
C THR A 910 -37.29 -30.67 -43.32
N PRO A 911 -37.69 -30.73 -44.61
CA PRO A 911 -37.00 -31.56 -45.58
C PRO A 911 -35.55 -31.11 -45.76
N ALA A 912 -35.19 -29.85 -45.48
CA ALA A 912 -33.87 -29.28 -45.70
C ALA A 912 -32.76 -29.68 -44.70
N VAL A 913 -33.09 -30.38 -43.61
CA VAL A 913 -32.12 -30.74 -42.58
C VAL A 913 -31.10 -31.75 -43.10
N THR A 914 -29.82 -31.50 -42.82
CA THR A 914 -28.70 -32.40 -43.19
C THR A 914 -27.93 -32.92 -41.99
N SER A 915 -28.17 -32.39 -40.79
CA SER A 915 -27.51 -32.83 -39.55
C SER A 915 -28.54 -33.01 -38.43
N PHE A 916 -28.61 -34.25 -37.94
CA PHE A 916 -29.32 -34.71 -36.75
C PHE A 916 -28.34 -35.11 -35.64
N GLU A 917 -27.11 -34.62 -35.70
CA GLU A 917 -26.05 -34.94 -34.76
C GLU A 917 -26.50 -34.67 -33.32
N GLY A 918 -26.40 -35.65 -32.43
CA GLY A 918 -26.77 -35.52 -31.02
C GLY A 918 -28.23 -35.11 -30.74
N THR A 919 -29.16 -35.12 -31.71
CA THR A 919 -30.49 -34.47 -31.57
C THR A 919 -31.24 -34.89 -30.32
N PHE A 920 -31.16 -36.16 -29.94
CA PHE A 920 -31.76 -36.76 -28.75
C PHE A 920 -30.72 -37.45 -27.88
N ALA A 921 -29.43 -37.08 -27.98
CA ALA A 921 -28.39 -37.63 -27.13
C ALA A 921 -28.75 -37.45 -25.65
N GLU A 922 -28.47 -38.44 -24.82
CA GLU A 922 -28.70 -38.42 -23.37
C GLU A 922 -30.17 -38.17 -22.96
N CYS A 923 -31.14 -38.46 -23.83
CA CYS A 923 -32.57 -38.51 -23.48
C CYS A 923 -32.86 -39.78 -22.67
N THR A 924 -32.46 -39.80 -21.40
CA THR A 924 -32.40 -41.04 -20.62
C THR A 924 -33.75 -41.72 -20.36
N ALA A 925 -34.87 -40.98 -20.43
CA ALA A 925 -36.22 -41.53 -20.28
C ALA A 925 -36.90 -41.93 -21.59
N LEU A 926 -36.25 -41.75 -22.74
CA LEU A 926 -36.87 -41.97 -24.05
C LEU A 926 -37.13 -43.46 -24.30
N GLU A 927 -38.41 -43.87 -24.32
CA GLU A 927 -38.79 -45.28 -24.46
C GLU A 927 -39.04 -45.71 -25.92
N THR A 928 -39.60 -44.82 -26.74
CA THR A 928 -40.05 -45.11 -28.12
C THR A 928 -39.86 -43.93 -29.06
N ILE A 929 -39.57 -44.24 -30.33
CA ILE A 929 -39.49 -43.28 -31.44
C ILE A 929 -40.43 -43.71 -32.59
N PRO A 930 -40.98 -42.77 -33.37
CA PRO A 930 -41.93 -43.08 -34.43
C PRO A 930 -41.22 -43.50 -35.73
N GLU A 931 -41.86 -44.36 -36.52
CA GLU A 931 -41.30 -44.88 -37.78
C GLU A 931 -41.04 -43.78 -38.83
N ASP A 932 -41.87 -42.73 -38.83
CA ASP A 932 -41.81 -41.65 -39.80
C ASP A 932 -40.85 -40.50 -39.45
N LEU A 933 -40.08 -40.63 -38.35
CA LEU A 933 -39.27 -39.55 -37.77
C LEU A 933 -38.34 -38.85 -38.77
N PHE A 934 -37.69 -39.62 -39.65
CA PHE A 934 -36.75 -39.12 -40.66
C PHE A 934 -37.31 -39.18 -42.09
N SER A 935 -38.60 -39.43 -42.25
CA SER A 935 -39.20 -39.68 -43.57
C SER A 935 -39.01 -38.53 -44.57
N ALA A 936 -39.08 -37.27 -44.09
CA ALA A 936 -39.03 -36.06 -44.91
C ALA A 936 -37.68 -35.77 -45.59
N ILE A 937 -36.58 -36.28 -45.03
CA ILE A 937 -35.23 -36.08 -45.60
C ILE A 937 -34.84 -37.15 -46.62
N GLY A 938 -35.67 -38.18 -46.80
CA GLY A 938 -35.36 -39.32 -47.67
C GLY A 938 -35.18 -38.99 -49.16
N THR A 939 -35.74 -37.88 -49.63
CA THR A 939 -35.64 -37.41 -51.02
C THR A 939 -34.39 -36.55 -51.30
N LYS A 940 -33.51 -36.38 -50.32
CA LYS A 940 -32.32 -35.52 -50.46
C LYS A 940 -31.25 -36.11 -51.36
N THR A 941 -30.51 -35.21 -52.01
CA THR A 941 -29.32 -35.52 -52.81
C THR A 941 -28.00 -35.20 -52.07
N SER A 942 -28.07 -34.49 -50.95
CA SER A 942 -26.95 -34.20 -50.06
C SER A 942 -26.67 -35.35 -49.09
N SER A 943 -25.47 -35.37 -48.51
CA SER A 943 -25.12 -36.23 -47.37
C SER A 943 -25.88 -35.83 -46.11
N ILE A 944 -26.27 -36.81 -45.30
CA ILE A 944 -26.94 -36.64 -44.01
C ILE A 944 -26.08 -37.23 -42.90
N THR A 945 -25.99 -36.57 -41.74
CA THR A 945 -25.35 -37.11 -40.53
C THR A 945 -26.35 -37.37 -39.40
N PHE A 946 -26.16 -38.50 -38.73
CA PHE A 946 -26.88 -38.97 -37.53
C PHE A 946 -25.91 -39.32 -36.39
N SER A 947 -24.67 -38.83 -36.42
CA SER A 947 -23.69 -39.11 -35.37
C SER A 947 -24.30 -38.81 -34.00
N GLU A 948 -24.21 -39.77 -33.08
CA GLU A 948 -24.65 -39.59 -31.68
C GLU A 948 -26.16 -39.29 -31.49
N CYS A 949 -27.00 -39.42 -32.52
CA CYS A 949 -28.38 -38.91 -32.53
C CYS A 949 -29.23 -39.38 -31.32
N PHE A 950 -29.06 -40.63 -30.89
CA PHE A 950 -29.70 -41.24 -29.72
C PHE A 950 -28.66 -41.81 -28.74
N MET A 951 -27.43 -41.27 -28.75
CA MET A 951 -26.38 -41.72 -27.82
C MET A 951 -26.90 -41.68 -26.39
N ASN A 952 -26.58 -42.70 -25.59
CA ASN A 952 -26.93 -42.82 -24.18
C ASN A 952 -28.43 -42.64 -23.88
N CYS A 953 -29.30 -43.24 -24.70
CA CYS A 953 -30.74 -43.38 -24.43
C CYS A 953 -31.08 -44.77 -23.86
N PRO A 954 -30.71 -45.10 -22.60
CA PRO A 954 -30.83 -46.45 -22.05
C PRO A 954 -32.27 -46.96 -21.93
N ALA A 955 -33.29 -46.11 -21.93
CA ALA A 955 -34.70 -46.51 -21.85
C ALA A 955 -35.30 -46.94 -23.20
N LEU A 956 -34.63 -46.69 -24.33
CA LEU A 956 -35.15 -46.94 -25.66
C LEU A 956 -35.30 -48.45 -25.90
N ARG A 957 -36.53 -48.95 -26.07
CA ARG A 957 -36.82 -50.40 -26.04
C ARG A 957 -36.79 -51.07 -27.41
N SER A 958 -37.11 -50.34 -28.47
CA SER A 958 -37.20 -50.87 -29.83
C SER A 958 -36.97 -49.78 -30.86
N LEU A 959 -36.40 -50.15 -32.00
CA LEU A 959 -36.29 -49.28 -33.18
C LEU A 959 -37.34 -49.69 -34.23
N PRO A 960 -38.07 -48.75 -34.84
CA PRO A 960 -38.94 -49.06 -35.97
C PRO A 960 -38.12 -49.63 -37.14
N ALA A 961 -38.58 -50.73 -37.73
CA ALA A 961 -37.90 -51.37 -38.86
C ALA A 961 -37.65 -50.37 -40.00
N GLY A 962 -38.66 -49.57 -40.35
CA GLY A 962 -38.63 -48.57 -41.42
C GLY A 962 -38.00 -47.23 -41.08
N LEU A 963 -37.35 -47.05 -39.91
CA LEU A 963 -36.86 -45.74 -39.44
C LEU A 963 -35.95 -45.02 -40.45
N PHE A 964 -35.11 -45.77 -41.16
CA PHE A 964 -34.20 -45.26 -42.19
C PHE A 964 -34.63 -45.66 -43.61
N ASP A 965 -35.89 -46.05 -43.81
CA ASP A 965 -36.33 -46.65 -45.07
C ASP A 965 -36.57 -45.65 -46.20
N THR A 966 -36.74 -44.36 -45.93
CA THR A 966 -36.66 -43.36 -47.00
C THR A 966 -35.25 -42.77 -47.11
N VAL A 967 -34.40 -42.96 -46.11
CA VAL A 967 -33.10 -42.27 -45.96
C VAL A 967 -31.98 -43.08 -46.60
N ARG A 968 -31.66 -42.79 -47.87
CA ARG A 968 -30.65 -43.53 -48.66
C ARG A 968 -29.23 -42.94 -48.65
N ARG A 969 -29.01 -41.77 -48.03
CA ARG A 969 -27.75 -41.00 -48.14
C ARG A 969 -27.11 -40.63 -46.80
N ILE A 970 -26.85 -41.63 -45.96
CA ILE A 970 -26.28 -41.49 -44.61
C ILE A 970 -24.74 -41.49 -44.64
N SER A 971 -24.13 -40.32 -44.49
CA SER A 971 -22.66 -40.20 -44.51
C SER A 971 -21.99 -40.53 -43.18
N TYR A 972 -22.65 -40.24 -42.05
CA TYR A 972 -22.15 -40.50 -40.71
C TYR A 972 -23.30 -40.94 -39.80
N ILE A 973 -23.07 -41.98 -39.00
CA ILE A 973 -24.01 -42.58 -38.04
C ILE A 973 -23.25 -43.21 -36.86
N ASP A 974 -22.00 -42.82 -36.68
CA ASP A 974 -21.15 -43.22 -35.56
C ASP A 974 -21.84 -42.90 -34.22
N SER A 975 -21.76 -43.85 -33.29
CA SER A 975 -22.36 -43.76 -31.95
C SER A 975 -23.85 -43.41 -31.89
N CYS A 976 -24.60 -43.54 -32.99
CA CYS A 976 -26.00 -43.09 -33.08
C CYS A 976 -26.90 -43.72 -32.00
N PHE A 977 -26.71 -44.99 -31.69
CA PHE A 977 -27.42 -45.73 -30.63
C PHE A 977 -26.47 -46.22 -29.53
N GLU A 978 -25.25 -45.68 -29.44
CA GLU A 978 -24.32 -46.05 -28.38
C GLU A 978 -25.00 -45.92 -27.00
N GLY A 979 -24.84 -46.89 -26.11
CA GLY A 979 -25.44 -46.86 -24.77
C GLY A 979 -26.96 -47.12 -24.69
N CYS A 980 -27.65 -47.40 -25.80
CA CYS A 980 -29.07 -47.77 -25.83
C CYS A 980 -29.32 -49.22 -25.33
N SER A 981 -28.98 -49.47 -24.07
CA SER A 981 -28.89 -50.80 -23.47
C SER A 981 -30.22 -51.59 -23.36
N SER A 982 -31.37 -50.92 -23.43
CA SER A 982 -32.70 -51.59 -23.42
C SER A 982 -33.20 -52.01 -24.82
N LEU A 983 -32.45 -51.75 -25.89
CA LEU A 983 -32.87 -52.10 -27.23
C LEU A 983 -33.01 -53.61 -27.41
N THR A 984 -34.17 -54.02 -27.89
CA THR A 984 -34.50 -55.41 -28.24
C THR A 984 -35.16 -55.49 -29.62
N GLY A 985 -35.24 -56.69 -30.19
CA GLY A 985 -35.77 -56.91 -31.53
C GLY A 985 -34.70 -56.81 -32.62
N GLU A 986 -35.14 -56.71 -33.87
CA GLU A 986 -34.29 -56.65 -35.06
C GLU A 986 -33.85 -55.19 -35.32
N SER A 987 -32.59 -54.95 -35.71
CA SER A 987 -32.12 -53.61 -36.07
C SER A 987 -32.84 -53.06 -37.33
N PRO A 988 -32.87 -51.73 -37.55
CA PRO A 988 -33.53 -51.12 -38.70
C PRO A 988 -33.01 -51.65 -40.04
N TYR A 989 -33.93 -51.90 -40.96
CA TYR A 989 -33.62 -52.43 -42.28
C TYR A 989 -34.44 -51.73 -43.37
N THR A 990 -34.01 -51.95 -44.61
CA THR A 990 -34.65 -51.45 -45.81
C THR A 990 -34.97 -52.61 -46.73
N ILE A 991 -36.13 -52.57 -47.37
CA ILE A 991 -36.45 -53.49 -48.47
C ILE A 991 -36.08 -52.80 -49.79
N ILE A 992 -35.12 -53.37 -50.52
CA ILE A 992 -34.77 -52.97 -51.90
C ILE A 992 -35.26 -54.04 -52.89
N THR A 993 -35.43 -53.66 -54.15
CA THR A 993 -35.66 -54.62 -55.24
C THR A 993 -34.31 -54.95 -55.87
N ASP A 994 -33.95 -56.23 -55.93
CA ASP A 994 -32.73 -56.66 -56.62
C ASP A 994 -32.85 -56.52 -58.15
N ALA A 995 -31.76 -56.81 -58.87
CA ALA A 995 -31.70 -56.69 -60.33
C ALA A 995 -32.70 -57.63 -61.05
N GLU A 996 -33.16 -58.68 -60.38
CA GLU A 996 -34.10 -59.68 -60.85
C GLU A 996 -35.57 -59.38 -60.47
N GLY A 997 -35.82 -58.32 -59.71
CA GLY A 997 -37.17 -57.91 -59.31
C GLY A 997 -37.66 -58.50 -57.98
N ALA A 998 -36.82 -59.19 -57.22
CA ALA A 998 -37.17 -59.76 -55.91
C ALA A 998 -36.87 -58.78 -54.76
N GLU A 999 -37.69 -58.84 -53.71
CA GLU A 999 -37.48 -58.04 -52.51
C GLU A 999 -36.31 -58.59 -51.69
N LYS A 1000 -35.33 -57.73 -51.38
CA LYS A 1000 -34.16 -58.02 -50.56
C LYS A 1000 -34.17 -57.12 -49.32
N LYS A 1001 -34.10 -57.73 -48.14
CA LYS A 1001 -33.87 -57.04 -46.86
C LYS A 1001 -32.39 -56.64 -46.75
N VAL A 1002 -32.11 -55.40 -46.38
CA VAL A 1002 -30.77 -54.84 -46.14
C VAL A 1002 -30.76 -54.04 -44.85
N HIS A 1003 -30.06 -54.52 -43.82
CA HIS A 1003 -29.88 -53.81 -42.55
C HIS A 1003 -28.97 -52.59 -42.71
N LEU A 1004 -29.01 -51.66 -41.74
CA LEU A 1004 -28.18 -50.46 -41.76
C LEU A 1004 -26.67 -50.78 -41.88
N TYR A 1005 -26.19 -51.80 -41.17
CA TYR A 1005 -24.79 -52.25 -41.19
C TYR A 1005 -24.39 -53.05 -42.44
N GLU A 1006 -25.36 -53.38 -43.31
CA GLU A 1006 -25.15 -54.09 -44.58
C GLU A 1006 -25.17 -53.15 -45.79
N ARG A 1007 -25.44 -51.86 -45.58
CA ARG A 1007 -25.53 -50.88 -46.68
C ARG A 1007 -24.15 -50.63 -47.29
N GLU A 1008 -24.00 -51.00 -48.54
CA GLU A 1008 -22.81 -50.72 -49.34
C GLU A 1008 -23.03 -49.50 -50.25
N ARG A 1009 -21.94 -48.79 -50.59
CA ARG A 1009 -22.02 -47.65 -51.51
C ARG A 1009 -22.38 -48.14 -52.91
N GLY A 1010 -23.59 -47.77 -53.38
CA GLY A 1010 -24.12 -48.17 -54.68
C GLY A 1010 -25.36 -47.37 -55.08
N ASP A 1011 -26.09 -47.83 -56.11
CA ASP A 1011 -27.27 -47.13 -56.64
C ASP A 1011 -28.39 -46.98 -55.59
N ASP A 1012 -28.63 -48.02 -54.79
CA ASP A 1012 -29.61 -48.00 -53.71
C ASP A 1012 -29.18 -47.11 -52.52
N PHE A 1013 -27.89 -47.08 -52.20
CA PHE A 1013 -27.32 -46.30 -51.09
C PHE A 1013 -26.08 -45.49 -51.53
N PRO A 1014 -26.26 -44.35 -52.23
CA PRO A 1014 -25.15 -43.62 -52.85
C PRO A 1014 -24.12 -43.05 -51.85
N ASN A 1015 -24.60 -42.73 -50.65
CA ASN A 1015 -23.76 -42.26 -49.55
C ASN A 1015 -23.93 -43.21 -48.38
N ALA A 1016 -23.60 -44.50 -48.52
CA ALA A 1016 -23.51 -45.40 -47.37
C ALA A 1016 -22.32 -45.03 -46.46
N PRO A 1017 -22.42 -45.20 -45.13
CA PRO A 1017 -21.35 -44.88 -44.18
C PRO A 1017 -20.29 -45.99 -44.22
N VAL A 1018 -19.41 -45.99 -45.23
CA VAL A 1018 -18.49 -47.12 -45.50
C VAL A 1018 -17.13 -47.04 -44.77
N SER A 1019 -16.72 -45.88 -44.28
CA SER A 1019 -15.48 -45.76 -43.50
C SER A 1019 -15.71 -46.14 -42.04
N ALA A 1020 -14.76 -46.82 -41.39
CA ALA A 1020 -14.85 -47.21 -39.98
C ALA A 1020 -15.28 -46.05 -39.06
N SER A 1021 -14.70 -44.86 -39.24
CA SER A 1021 -15.05 -43.67 -38.46
C SER A 1021 -16.47 -43.12 -38.70
N ALA A 1022 -17.15 -43.53 -39.77
CA ALA A 1022 -18.49 -43.03 -40.11
C ALA A 1022 -19.63 -43.87 -39.50
N HIS A 1023 -19.31 -45.04 -38.94
CA HIS A 1023 -20.27 -45.94 -38.30
C HIS A 1023 -19.75 -46.52 -36.98
N ALA A 1024 -18.59 -46.02 -36.52
CA ALA A 1024 -17.91 -46.49 -35.32
C ALA A 1024 -18.87 -46.55 -34.14
N GLY A 1025 -19.01 -47.72 -33.53
CA GLY A 1025 -19.81 -47.89 -32.31
C GLY A 1025 -21.29 -47.52 -32.44
N CYS A 1026 -21.85 -47.49 -33.66
CA CYS A 1026 -23.25 -47.11 -33.89
C CYS A 1026 -24.23 -47.84 -32.95
N PHE A 1027 -23.98 -49.12 -32.66
CA PHE A 1027 -24.78 -49.92 -31.73
C PHE A 1027 -24.00 -50.32 -30.47
N ALA A 1028 -22.95 -49.58 -30.09
CA ALA A 1028 -22.13 -49.92 -28.93
C ALA A 1028 -22.98 -50.05 -27.66
N GLY A 1029 -22.91 -51.21 -26.99
CA GLY A 1029 -23.72 -51.50 -25.80
C GLY A 1029 -25.17 -51.96 -26.06
N CYS A 1030 -25.63 -52.07 -27.32
CA CYS A 1030 -26.98 -52.52 -27.69
C CYS A 1030 -27.13 -54.06 -27.73
N THR A 1031 -26.63 -54.76 -26.71
CA THR A 1031 -26.49 -56.22 -26.71
C THR A 1031 -27.81 -57.02 -26.76
N GLY A 1032 -28.96 -56.36 -26.61
CA GLY A 1032 -30.30 -56.99 -26.68
C GLY A 1032 -30.89 -57.14 -28.09
N LEU A 1033 -30.26 -56.57 -29.12
CA LEU A 1033 -30.70 -56.73 -30.52
C LEU A 1033 -30.50 -58.17 -31.00
N THR A 1034 -31.48 -58.72 -31.73
CA THR A 1034 -31.49 -60.13 -32.15
C THR A 1034 -30.39 -60.46 -33.15
N ASP A 1035 -29.99 -59.46 -33.94
CA ASP A 1035 -28.95 -59.49 -34.97
C ASP A 1035 -27.62 -58.90 -34.47
N TYR A 1036 -27.52 -58.51 -33.19
CA TYR A 1036 -26.30 -57.90 -32.63
C TYR A 1036 -25.06 -58.74 -32.93
N ASN A 1037 -25.11 -60.05 -32.70
CA ASN A 1037 -23.95 -60.93 -32.92
C ASN A 1037 -23.51 -61.00 -34.39
N GLU A 1038 -24.40 -60.73 -35.35
CA GLU A 1038 -24.16 -60.76 -36.79
C GLU A 1038 -23.50 -59.46 -37.31
N MET A 1039 -23.60 -58.36 -36.55
CA MET A 1039 -23.02 -57.07 -36.94
C MET A 1039 -21.47 -57.10 -36.98
N PRO A 1040 -20.82 -56.33 -37.86
CA PRO A 1040 -19.35 -56.18 -37.86
C PRO A 1040 -18.82 -55.57 -36.55
N SER A 1041 -17.55 -55.85 -36.20
CA SER A 1041 -16.94 -55.35 -34.95
C SER A 1041 -16.96 -53.84 -34.81
N ASP A 1042 -16.78 -53.11 -35.91
CA ASP A 1042 -16.66 -51.65 -35.88
C ASP A 1042 -18.03 -50.96 -35.68
N TRP A 1043 -19.13 -51.69 -35.78
CA TRP A 1043 -20.50 -51.22 -35.48
C TRP A 1043 -20.92 -51.48 -34.02
N LYS A 1044 -20.17 -52.33 -33.30
CA LYS A 1044 -20.47 -52.87 -31.96
C LYS A 1044 -19.73 -52.18 -30.83
#